data_AF-A0A0F8CYI5-F1
#
_entry.id   AF-A0A0F8CYI5-F1
#
_cell.length_a   1.000
_cell.length_b   1.000
_cell.length_c   1.000
_cell.angle_alpha   90.00
_cell.angle_beta   90.00
_cell.angle_gamma   90.00
#
_symmetry.space_group_name_H-M   'P 1'
#
loop_
_entity.id
_entity.type
_entity.pdbx_description
1 polymer ?
#
loop_
_entity_poly.entity_id
_entity_poly.type
_entity_poly.pdbx_seq_one_letter_code
_entity_poly.pdbx_strand_id
1 'polypeptide(L)'
;MNEVKEFQSANNNNKQMKFIYSLFPLCVIFAVLFAFLWMFAVGKFGFAVRGLFTGVPAVISCIIVLFIYKKDMGLSDILIFPSISRNSLIYLFGIFYLGSVSTLLLSQGGRSWFYFIFILLLYILILLQIFSEKSNPSVILAEIFLSLLNLTYSVTLNYDLYFGTTDIMPHILLSEMTAMSGHVVSTSLTDYAYFPLYHIMVAASSLILHMGVKSSLFLITAPIYAITIIFLYYLFLYITQNRQISLLSCLLFSSSSVVLYYGANMITRTMSFVMFVVLLYLLYSVNFKESKLSVKILSVIVVLFLTLVHNVSLPQFVLLLVILLVCESLVNVGSYISKPFFILLNVIFISYWFFVAYLFVQRGITIRLQSQLWDSMVLTSEGLGNVNEYLINLVGYLDGSVFLFFALIGIGFLLKKNKNNYASVFGLFALVTLIFYIPNPLNTIWQLHVLFRIDRFRLFVSPFMAFVMSYGIYVFWNYLSKSSSKKGYPLFFIFLLFSTFVFVSSVYSISDSESLIVESAHPYFTAPELRGFEHVKCYAPAGSYIYSDYYASRYFYFPRIPGAPEENNLSFFRSYRIADVNNFAQYSGYIVIRTREFLRAGLYLSEGGNGVESANYFFRGTPENELEMNRNLNKINKIYSSPVEDIFIGGSRVH
;
A
#
# COMPACT_ATOMS: atom_id res chain seq x y z
N MET A 1 -38.95 -30.14 15.33
CA MET A 1 -39.11 -28.95 14.45
C MET A 1 -37.80 -28.16 14.27
N ASN A 2 -36.97 -27.99 15.31
CA ASN A 2 -35.65 -27.36 15.19
C ASN A 2 -34.63 -28.21 14.40
N GLU A 3 -34.61 -29.54 14.58
CA GLU A 3 -33.74 -30.44 13.79
C GLU A 3 -34.08 -30.45 12.29
N VAL A 4 -35.37 -30.34 11.93
CA VAL A 4 -35.81 -30.28 10.53
C VAL A 4 -35.39 -28.95 9.88
N LYS A 5 -35.40 -27.84 10.64
CA LYS A 5 -34.90 -26.53 10.16
C LYS A 5 -33.38 -26.52 10.00
N GLU A 6 -32.63 -27.15 10.91
CA GLU A 6 -31.18 -27.32 10.79
C GLU A 6 -30.80 -28.19 9.59
N PHE A 7 -31.53 -29.28 9.35
CA PHE A 7 -31.27 -30.18 8.21
C PHE A 7 -31.59 -29.52 6.86
N GLN A 8 -32.68 -28.75 6.77
CA GLN A 8 -33.03 -27.98 5.57
C GLN A 8 -32.03 -26.83 5.30
N SER A 9 -31.57 -26.14 6.35
CA SER A 9 -30.53 -25.10 6.26
C SER A 9 -29.20 -25.68 5.74
N ALA A 10 -28.74 -26.80 6.31
CA ALA A 10 -27.51 -27.45 5.89
C ALA A 10 -27.54 -27.92 4.43
N ASN A 11 -28.68 -28.41 3.95
CA ASN A 11 -28.83 -28.89 2.57
C ASN A 11 -28.87 -27.74 1.54
N ASN A 12 -29.51 -26.61 1.87
CA ASN A 12 -29.53 -25.42 1.01
C ASN A 12 -28.15 -24.73 0.91
N ASN A 13 -27.38 -24.66 2.00
CA ASN A 13 -26.07 -24.00 1.99
C ASN A 13 -25.02 -24.81 1.20
N ASN A 14 -25.09 -26.16 1.28
CA ASN A 14 -24.27 -27.05 0.45
C ASN A 14 -24.58 -26.88 -1.05
N LYS A 15 -25.82 -26.50 -1.40
CA LYS A 15 -26.23 -26.14 -2.77
C LYS A 15 -25.66 -24.78 -3.21
N GLN A 16 -25.63 -23.78 -2.32
CA GLN A 16 -25.06 -22.45 -2.62
C GLN A 16 -23.55 -22.51 -2.88
N MET A 17 -22.78 -23.14 -1.98
CA MET A 17 -21.33 -23.30 -2.19
C MET A 17 -21.02 -24.12 -3.45
N LYS A 18 -21.84 -25.15 -3.73
CA LYS A 18 -21.76 -25.92 -4.98
C LYS A 18 -21.98 -25.07 -6.22
N PHE A 19 -22.99 -24.20 -6.19
CA PHE A 19 -23.23 -23.24 -7.25
C PHE A 19 -22.03 -22.31 -7.42
N ILE A 20 -21.56 -21.67 -6.35
CA ILE A 20 -20.44 -20.72 -6.36
C ILE A 20 -19.18 -21.36 -6.96
N TYR A 21 -18.70 -22.50 -6.43
CA TYR A 21 -17.44 -23.07 -6.91
C TYR A 21 -17.54 -23.60 -8.34
N SER A 22 -18.74 -24.00 -8.79
CA SER A 22 -18.96 -24.51 -10.15
C SER A 22 -18.99 -23.39 -11.19
N LEU A 23 -19.57 -22.25 -10.84
CA LEU A 23 -19.75 -21.10 -11.74
C LEU A 23 -18.52 -20.21 -11.77
N PHE A 24 -17.81 -20.07 -10.64
CA PHE A 24 -16.67 -19.16 -10.48
C PHE A 24 -15.65 -19.19 -11.63
N PRO A 25 -15.08 -20.36 -12.02
CA PRO A 25 -14.07 -20.38 -13.09
C PRO A 25 -14.64 -19.90 -14.43
N LEU A 26 -15.91 -20.21 -14.72
CA LEU A 26 -16.58 -19.80 -15.96
C LEU A 26 -16.91 -18.31 -15.95
N CYS A 27 -17.37 -17.77 -14.82
CA CYS A 27 -17.63 -16.34 -14.65
C CYS A 27 -16.38 -15.51 -14.86
N VAL A 28 -15.23 -15.92 -14.33
CA VAL A 28 -13.97 -15.18 -14.53
C VAL A 28 -13.56 -15.20 -15.99
N ILE A 29 -13.62 -16.35 -16.67
CA ILE A 29 -13.30 -16.46 -18.10
C ILE A 29 -14.21 -15.53 -18.93
N PHE A 30 -15.52 -15.58 -18.67
CA PHE A 30 -16.49 -14.74 -19.37
C PHE A 30 -16.26 -13.25 -19.09
N ALA A 31 -16.03 -12.86 -17.82
CA ALA A 31 -15.78 -11.48 -17.43
C ALA A 31 -14.52 -10.91 -18.10
N VAL A 32 -13.45 -11.72 -18.19
CA VAL A 32 -12.22 -11.32 -18.90
C VAL A 32 -12.51 -11.10 -20.39
N LEU A 33 -13.14 -12.06 -21.06
CA LEU A 33 -13.49 -11.93 -22.49
C LEU A 33 -14.39 -10.72 -22.76
N PHE A 34 -15.39 -10.51 -21.93
CA PHE A 34 -16.28 -9.36 -22.01
C PHE A 34 -15.52 -8.04 -21.83
N ALA A 35 -14.64 -7.94 -20.83
CA ALA A 35 -13.84 -6.74 -20.59
C ALA A 35 -12.92 -6.41 -21.79
N PHE A 36 -12.31 -7.42 -22.42
CA PHE A 36 -11.52 -7.23 -23.64
C PHE A 36 -12.35 -6.69 -24.80
N LEU A 37 -13.49 -7.32 -25.08
CA LEU A 37 -14.38 -6.89 -26.16
C LEU A 37 -14.92 -5.47 -25.92
N TRP A 38 -15.28 -5.16 -24.67
CA TRP A 38 -15.76 -3.84 -24.27
C TRP A 38 -14.69 -2.76 -24.43
N MET A 39 -13.46 -2.99 -23.97
CA MET A 39 -12.36 -2.03 -24.13
C MET A 39 -12.00 -1.78 -25.60
N PHE A 40 -12.11 -2.81 -26.45
CA PHE A 40 -11.93 -2.67 -27.89
C PHE A 40 -13.07 -1.84 -28.52
N ALA A 41 -14.33 -2.12 -28.16
CA ALA A 41 -15.50 -1.40 -28.66
C ALA A 41 -15.50 0.10 -28.29
N VAL A 42 -14.97 0.47 -27.11
CA VAL A 42 -14.86 1.87 -26.65
C VAL A 42 -13.60 2.57 -27.20
N GLY A 43 -12.81 1.91 -28.07
CA GLY A 43 -11.61 2.49 -28.68
C GLY A 43 -10.44 2.67 -27.70
N LYS A 44 -10.46 1.98 -26.56
CA LYS A 44 -9.47 2.11 -25.47
C LYS A 44 -8.42 0.99 -25.54
N PHE A 45 -7.72 0.89 -26.67
CA PHE A 45 -6.77 -0.20 -26.96
C PHE A 45 -5.67 -0.35 -25.90
N GLY A 46 -5.11 0.75 -25.37
CA GLY A 46 -4.08 0.70 -24.33
C GLY A 46 -4.53 -0.01 -23.05
N PHE A 47 -5.80 0.12 -22.66
CA PHE A 47 -6.36 -0.59 -21.51
C PHE A 47 -6.53 -2.09 -21.79
N ALA A 48 -6.90 -2.46 -23.01
CA ALA A 48 -6.94 -3.87 -23.42
C ALA A 48 -5.55 -4.51 -23.34
N VAL A 49 -4.51 -3.84 -23.85
CA VAL A 49 -3.12 -4.36 -23.78
C VAL A 49 -2.67 -4.57 -22.33
N ARG A 50 -2.90 -3.60 -21.45
CA ARG A 50 -2.60 -3.75 -19.99
C ARG A 50 -3.42 -4.89 -19.37
N GLY A 51 -4.67 -5.04 -19.79
CA GLY A 51 -5.56 -6.12 -19.38
C GLY A 51 -5.05 -7.52 -19.70
N LEU A 52 -4.12 -7.71 -20.65
CA LEU A 52 -3.52 -9.02 -20.93
C LEU A 52 -2.74 -9.58 -19.73
N PHE A 53 -2.08 -8.71 -18.96
CA PHE A 53 -1.29 -9.09 -17.79
C PHE A 53 -2.16 -9.58 -16.63
N THR A 54 -3.45 -9.26 -16.61
CA THR A 54 -4.40 -9.79 -15.61
C THR A 54 -5.30 -10.87 -16.21
N GLY A 55 -5.79 -10.67 -17.42
CA GLY A 55 -6.72 -11.55 -18.10
C GLY A 55 -6.14 -12.91 -18.49
N VAL A 56 -4.94 -12.95 -19.06
CA VAL A 56 -4.32 -14.22 -19.50
C VAL A 56 -4.03 -15.14 -18.31
N PRO A 57 -3.34 -14.68 -17.23
CA PRO A 57 -3.15 -15.50 -16.04
C PRO A 57 -4.48 -15.97 -15.43
N ALA A 58 -5.50 -15.11 -15.41
CA ALA A 58 -6.81 -15.46 -14.85
C ALA A 58 -7.49 -16.61 -15.61
N VAL A 59 -7.52 -16.53 -16.94
CA VAL A 59 -8.10 -17.58 -17.79
C VAL A 59 -7.34 -18.90 -17.63
N ILE A 60 -6.00 -18.86 -17.68
CA ILE A 60 -5.17 -20.06 -17.51
C ILE A 60 -5.44 -20.70 -16.13
N SER A 61 -5.48 -19.91 -15.06
CA SER A 61 -5.77 -20.42 -13.72
C SER A 61 -7.14 -21.05 -13.60
N CYS A 62 -8.19 -20.42 -14.14
CA CYS A 62 -9.53 -20.98 -14.12
C CYS A 62 -9.63 -22.30 -14.90
N ILE A 63 -8.91 -22.43 -16.03
CA ILE A 63 -8.79 -23.69 -16.77
C ILE A 63 -8.11 -24.77 -15.90
N ILE A 64 -7.00 -24.43 -15.23
CA ILE A 64 -6.30 -25.34 -14.31
C ILE A 64 -7.22 -25.77 -13.15
N VAL A 65 -7.99 -24.85 -12.58
CA VAL A 65 -8.98 -25.15 -11.53
C VAL A 65 -10.01 -26.17 -12.00
N LEU A 66 -10.53 -26.03 -13.23
CA LEU A 66 -11.46 -27.01 -13.81
C LEU A 66 -10.83 -28.41 -13.95
N PHE A 67 -9.53 -28.50 -14.23
CA PHE A 67 -8.80 -29.78 -14.22
C PHE A 67 -8.57 -30.34 -12.81
N ILE A 68 -8.18 -29.48 -11.86
CA ILE A 68 -8.02 -29.84 -10.45
C ILE A 68 -9.34 -30.42 -9.90
N TYR A 69 -10.47 -29.83 -10.28
CA TYR A 69 -11.79 -30.27 -9.87
C TYR A 69 -12.12 -31.71 -10.27
N LYS A 70 -11.53 -32.23 -11.35
CA LYS A 70 -11.77 -33.61 -11.80
C LYS A 70 -10.97 -34.64 -10.99
N LYS A 71 -9.94 -34.22 -10.25
CA LYS A 71 -9.09 -35.11 -9.46
C LYS A 71 -9.46 -35.04 -7.98
N ASP A 72 -9.39 -36.19 -7.31
CA ASP A 72 -9.37 -36.18 -5.85
C ASP A 72 -7.94 -35.93 -5.36
N MET A 73 -7.75 -34.84 -4.63
CA MET A 73 -6.44 -34.36 -4.21
C MET A 73 -6.49 -33.92 -2.76
N GLY A 74 -5.71 -34.62 -1.94
CA GLY A 74 -5.33 -34.16 -0.61
C GLY A 74 -4.15 -33.19 -0.69
N LEU A 75 -3.97 -32.43 0.38
CA LEU A 75 -2.82 -31.56 0.59
C LEU A 75 -1.76 -32.33 1.39
N SER A 76 -0.55 -32.41 0.84
CA SER A 76 0.62 -32.94 1.53
C SER A 76 1.73 -31.90 1.59
N ASP A 77 2.51 -31.94 2.67
CA ASP A 77 3.62 -31.00 2.89
C ASP A 77 4.64 -31.07 1.76
N ILE A 78 5.13 -29.89 1.41
CA ILE A 78 6.11 -29.71 0.36
C ILE A 78 7.47 -30.01 0.97
N LEU A 79 8.02 -31.17 0.62
CA LEU A 79 9.35 -31.62 1.04
C LEU A 79 10.24 -31.75 -0.20
N ILE A 80 11.03 -30.71 -0.47
CA ILE A 80 11.85 -30.65 -1.70
C ILE A 80 13.34 -30.93 -1.40
N PHE A 81 13.82 -30.54 -0.21
CA PHE A 81 15.25 -30.58 0.11
C PHE A 81 15.51 -31.17 1.51
N PRO A 82 15.51 -32.51 1.65
CA PRO A 82 15.86 -33.16 2.91
C PRO A 82 17.35 -33.00 3.28
N SER A 83 18.22 -32.73 2.30
CA SER A 83 19.68 -32.70 2.47
C SER A 83 20.29 -31.33 2.77
N ILE A 84 19.54 -30.22 2.61
CA ILE A 84 20.09 -28.89 2.87
C ILE A 84 20.09 -28.64 4.38
N SER A 85 21.27 -28.34 4.92
CA SER A 85 21.41 -28.04 6.34
C SER A 85 20.72 -26.71 6.67
N ARG A 86 19.82 -26.73 7.67
CA ARG A 86 19.13 -25.52 8.16
C ARG A 86 20.12 -24.42 8.54
N ASN A 87 21.20 -24.80 9.23
CA ASN A 87 22.21 -23.84 9.68
C ASN A 87 22.90 -23.16 8.49
N SER A 88 23.14 -23.89 7.39
CA SER A 88 23.69 -23.32 6.16
C SER A 88 22.76 -22.26 5.55
N LEU A 89 21.45 -22.50 5.53
CA LEU A 89 20.48 -21.51 5.03
C LEU A 89 20.44 -20.26 5.91
N ILE A 90 20.51 -20.41 7.23
CA ILE A 90 20.56 -19.28 8.18
C ILE A 90 21.86 -18.47 8.00
N TYR A 91 23.01 -19.14 7.85
CA TYR A 91 24.28 -18.44 7.62
C TYR A 91 24.28 -17.71 6.26
N LEU A 92 23.77 -18.35 5.21
CA LEU A 92 23.61 -17.69 3.90
C LEU A 92 22.66 -16.50 3.97
N PHE A 93 21.57 -16.61 4.74
CA PHE A 93 20.67 -15.49 5.00
C PHE A 93 21.43 -14.33 5.65
N GLY A 94 22.20 -14.60 6.71
CA GLY A 94 23.03 -13.60 7.37
C GLY A 94 24.03 -12.93 6.42
N ILE A 95 24.70 -13.71 5.56
CA ILE A 95 25.66 -13.18 4.57
C ILE A 95 24.96 -12.27 3.56
N PHE A 96 23.86 -12.70 2.94
CA PHE A 96 23.15 -11.87 1.97
C PHE A 96 22.45 -10.68 2.63
N TYR A 97 22.04 -10.80 3.89
CA TYR A 97 21.44 -9.70 4.63
C TYR A 97 22.48 -8.62 4.88
N LEU A 98 23.66 -8.99 5.40
CA LEU A 98 24.77 -8.05 5.55
C LEU A 98 25.24 -7.49 4.21
N GLY A 99 25.26 -8.31 3.15
CA GLY A 99 25.53 -7.87 1.78
C GLY A 99 24.56 -6.78 1.32
N SER A 100 23.25 -6.99 1.48
CA SER A 100 22.23 -5.99 1.12
C SER A 100 22.38 -4.68 1.90
N VAL A 101 22.62 -4.74 3.22
CA VAL A 101 22.85 -3.54 4.04
C VAL A 101 24.12 -2.82 3.58
N SER A 102 25.20 -3.57 3.32
CA SER A 102 26.46 -3.01 2.83
C SER A 102 26.28 -2.32 1.49
N THR A 103 25.48 -2.88 0.56
CA THR A 103 25.18 -2.21 -0.71
C THR A 103 24.45 -0.89 -0.52
N LEU A 104 23.49 -0.80 0.42
CA LEU A 104 22.80 0.46 0.70
C LEU A 104 23.76 1.51 1.28
N LEU A 105 24.60 1.12 2.24
CA LEU A 105 25.58 2.04 2.83
C LEU A 105 26.61 2.56 1.81
N LEU A 106 26.93 1.77 0.78
CA LEU A 106 27.82 2.15 -0.32
C LEU A 106 27.12 2.93 -1.44
N SER A 107 25.78 2.90 -1.51
CA SER A 107 24.97 3.58 -2.53
C SER A 107 23.98 4.57 -1.92
N GLN A 108 24.48 5.47 -1.07
CA GLN A 108 23.64 6.48 -0.40
C GLN A 108 22.82 7.28 -1.41
N GLY A 109 21.53 7.48 -1.12
CA GLY A 109 20.62 8.23 -1.98
C GLY A 109 20.10 7.46 -3.20
N GLY A 110 20.27 6.13 -3.25
CA GLY A 110 19.70 5.29 -4.30
C GLY A 110 19.72 3.79 -3.96
N ARG A 111 18.97 2.98 -4.70
CA ARG A 111 19.00 1.51 -4.57
C ARG A 111 19.55 0.92 -5.86
N SER A 112 20.71 0.28 -5.78
CA SER A 112 21.36 -0.35 -6.94
C SER A 112 20.68 -1.66 -7.34
N TRP A 113 20.84 -2.10 -8.59
CA TRP A 113 20.33 -3.40 -9.03
C TRP A 113 20.88 -4.59 -8.22
N PHE A 114 22.13 -4.50 -7.73
CA PHE A 114 22.72 -5.51 -6.84
C PHE A 114 21.96 -5.66 -5.52
N TYR A 115 21.45 -4.55 -4.96
CA TYR A 115 20.63 -4.59 -3.75
C TYR A 115 19.40 -5.48 -3.96
N PHE A 116 18.69 -5.31 -5.08
CA PHE A 116 17.50 -6.13 -5.38
C PHE A 116 17.83 -7.61 -5.63
N ILE A 117 19.02 -7.92 -6.13
CA ILE A 117 19.49 -9.31 -6.22
C ILE A 117 19.68 -9.92 -4.83
N PHE A 118 20.33 -9.21 -3.90
CA PHE A 118 20.45 -9.70 -2.53
C PHE A 118 19.08 -9.91 -1.88
N ILE A 119 18.14 -8.98 -2.06
CA ILE A 119 16.75 -9.14 -1.59
C ILE A 119 16.11 -10.40 -2.17
N LEU A 120 16.21 -10.61 -3.50
CA LEU A 120 15.67 -11.80 -4.14
C LEU A 120 16.25 -13.08 -3.53
N LEU A 121 17.56 -13.12 -3.30
CA LEU A 121 18.23 -14.26 -2.67
C LEU A 121 17.76 -14.50 -1.24
N LEU A 122 17.53 -13.45 -0.44
CA LEU A 122 16.96 -13.59 0.91
C LEU A 122 15.59 -14.27 0.88
N TYR A 123 14.68 -13.80 0.00
CA TYR A 123 13.35 -14.39 -0.13
C TYR A 123 13.38 -15.84 -0.64
N ILE A 124 14.30 -16.17 -1.56
CA ILE A 124 14.51 -17.54 -2.02
C ILE A 124 15.00 -18.44 -0.89
N LEU A 125 15.95 -17.97 -0.06
CA LEU A 125 16.42 -18.72 1.10
C LEU A 125 15.30 -18.98 2.11
N ILE A 126 14.47 -17.99 2.40
CA ILE A 126 13.32 -18.17 3.28
C ILE A 126 12.33 -19.19 2.69
N LEU A 127 12.03 -19.12 1.39
CA LEU A 127 11.17 -20.08 0.71
C LEU A 127 11.73 -21.52 0.82
N LEU A 128 13.04 -21.68 0.63
CA LEU A 128 13.74 -22.96 0.81
C LEU A 128 13.61 -23.49 2.24
N GLN A 129 13.72 -22.61 3.26
CA GLN A 129 13.54 -22.99 4.66
C GLN A 129 12.10 -23.44 4.95
N ILE A 130 11.08 -22.79 4.37
CA ILE A 130 9.67 -23.18 4.54
C ILE A 130 9.43 -24.60 3.98
N PHE A 131 10.04 -24.94 2.85
CA PHE A 131 9.90 -26.25 2.20
C PHE A 131 10.93 -27.30 2.68
N SER A 132 11.64 -27.02 3.76
CA SER A 132 12.57 -27.95 4.40
C SER A 132 11.87 -28.80 5.48
N GLU A 133 12.36 -30.02 5.70
CA GLU A 133 11.81 -30.94 6.72
C GLU A 133 11.93 -30.40 8.15
N LYS A 134 12.99 -29.63 8.44
CA LYS A 134 13.30 -29.10 9.78
C LYS A 134 13.02 -27.60 9.90
N SER A 135 11.88 -27.17 9.37
CA SER A 135 11.41 -25.78 9.43
C SER A 135 11.23 -25.32 10.89
N ASN A 136 11.86 -24.19 11.25
CA ASN A 136 11.65 -23.51 12.53
C ASN A 136 10.86 -22.21 12.28
N PRO A 137 9.56 -22.18 12.60
CA PRO A 137 8.72 -21.02 12.34
C PRO A 137 9.26 -19.72 12.95
N SER A 138 9.83 -19.77 14.16
CA SER A 138 10.34 -18.57 14.84
C SER A 138 11.52 -17.93 14.10
N VAL A 139 12.42 -18.76 13.57
CA VAL A 139 13.58 -18.28 12.78
C VAL A 139 13.09 -17.70 11.46
N ILE A 140 12.23 -18.42 10.75
CA ILE A 140 11.66 -17.97 9.48
C ILE A 140 10.90 -16.66 9.65
N LEU A 141 10.10 -16.51 10.72
CA LEU A 141 9.39 -15.26 11.00
C LEU A 141 10.35 -14.11 11.29
N ALA A 142 11.45 -14.36 12.01
CA ALA A 142 12.48 -13.36 12.24
C ALA A 142 13.16 -12.95 10.92
N GLU A 143 13.47 -13.90 10.04
CA GLU A 143 14.04 -13.61 8.72
C GLU A 143 13.07 -12.80 7.85
N ILE A 144 11.78 -13.15 7.78
CA ILE A 144 10.76 -12.38 7.05
C ILE A 144 10.64 -10.96 7.64
N PHE A 145 10.63 -10.83 8.97
CA PHE A 145 10.59 -9.55 9.66
C PHE A 145 11.80 -8.68 9.30
N LEU A 146 13.01 -9.25 9.33
CA LEU A 146 14.25 -8.56 8.97
C LEU A 146 14.27 -8.17 7.49
N SER A 147 13.83 -9.04 6.58
CA SER A 147 13.74 -8.73 5.15
C SER A 147 12.79 -7.55 4.88
N LEU A 148 11.63 -7.51 5.56
CA LEU A 148 10.69 -6.39 5.43
C LEU A 148 11.25 -5.09 6.02
N LEU A 149 11.95 -5.16 7.15
CA LEU A 149 12.66 -4.00 7.71
C LEU A 149 13.72 -3.47 6.75
N ASN A 150 14.52 -4.35 6.17
CA ASN A 150 15.57 -3.99 5.23
C ASN A 150 14.98 -3.28 4.01
N LEU A 151 13.93 -3.84 3.39
CA LEU A 151 13.24 -3.19 2.28
C LEU A 151 12.63 -1.84 2.67
N THR A 152 12.05 -1.72 3.86
CA THR A 152 11.48 -0.44 4.32
C THR A 152 12.55 0.61 4.54
N TYR A 153 13.61 0.28 5.28
CA TYR A 153 14.72 1.20 5.58
C TYR A 153 15.58 1.53 4.37
N SER A 154 15.63 0.64 3.37
CA SER A 154 16.27 0.91 2.07
C SER A 154 15.70 2.13 1.36
N VAL A 155 14.51 2.57 1.78
CA VAL A 155 13.83 3.77 1.30
C VAL A 155 13.89 4.85 2.39
N THR A 156 13.29 4.59 3.55
CA THR A 156 13.04 5.65 4.54
C THR A 156 14.29 6.19 5.22
N LEU A 157 15.38 5.41 5.27
CA LEU A 157 16.66 5.83 5.88
C LEU A 157 17.79 5.99 4.86
N ASN A 158 17.58 5.57 3.60
CA ASN A 158 18.59 5.70 2.54
C ASN A 158 18.46 7.00 1.76
N TYR A 159 17.24 7.54 1.62
CA TYR A 159 16.97 8.85 1.03
C TYR A 159 16.88 9.92 2.12
N ASP A 160 17.29 11.16 1.82
CA ASP A 160 17.31 12.25 2.81
C ASP A 160 15.92 12.63 3.34
N LEU A 161 14.93 12.68 2.46
CA LEU A 161 13.51 12.78 2.83
C LEU A 161 12.64 12.05 1.80
N TYR A 162 12.33 10.79 2.06
CA TYR A 162 11.28 10.09 1.33
C TYR A 162 9.92 10.66 1.70
N PHE A 163 9.16 11.12 0.71
CA PHE A 163 7.80 11.60 0.89
C PHE A 163 6.75 10.65 0.30
N GLY A 164 7.13 9.78 -0.64
CA GLY A 164 6.24 8.79 -1.24
C GLY A 164 5.13 9.47 -2.06
N THR A 165 4.08 9.84 -1.35
CA THR A 165 2.97 10.69 -1.83
C THR A 165 3.02 12.03 -1.09
N THR A 166 1.86 12.60 -0.74
CA THR A 166 1.80 13.94 -0.15
C THR A 166 1.61 13.97 1.35
N ASP A 167 1.41 12.83 2.00
CA ASP A 167 0.88 12.80 3.36
C ASP A 167 2.00 12.75 4.43
N ILE A 168 3.19 12.23 4.09
CA ILE A 168 4.31 12.12 5.04
C ILE A 168 4.72 13.49 5.59
N MET A 169 4.91 14.49 4.72
CA MET A 169 5.37 15.83 5.12
C MET A 169 4.41 16.54 6.09
N PRO A 170 3.09 16.63 5.83
CA PRO A 170 2.14 17.14 6.83
C PRO A 170 2.16 16.38 8.15
N HIS A 171 2.34 15.06 8.12
CA HIS A 171 2.40 14.24 9.33
C HIS A 171 3.68 14.50 10.15
N ILE A 172 4.83 14.73 9.50
CA ILE A 172 6.06 15.18 10.18
C ILE A 172 5.81 16.53 10.84
N LEU A 173 5.28 17.50 10.10
CA LEU A 173 5.03 18.85 10.61
C LEU A 173 4.11 18.85 11.84
N LEU A 174 2.98 18.14 11.76
CA LEU A 174 2.04 18.08 12.89
C LEU A 174 2.65 17.38 14.12
N SER A 175 3.55 16.42 13.90
CA SER A 175 4.29 15.75 14.97
C SER A 175 5.36 16.67 15.58
N GLU A 176 6.02 17.51 14.78
CA GLU A 176 6.93 18.57 15.25
C GLU A 176 6.20 19.59 16.11
N MET A 177 5.05 20.09 15.64
CA MET A 177 4.22 21.01 16.43
C MET A 177 3.77 20.38 17.76
N THR A 178 3.39 19.10 17.74
CA THR A 178 3.01 18.36 18.96
C THR A 178 4.19 18.20 19.92
N ALA A 179 5.38 17.85 19.41
CA ALA A 179 6.60 17.70 20.20
C ALA A 179 7.05 19.02 20.84
N MET A 180 6.98 20.13 20.09
CA MET A 180 7.40 21.45 20.57
C MET A 180 6.40 22.06 21.56
N SER A 181 5.09 21.90 21.32
CA SER A 181 4.06 22.49 22.19
C SER A 181 3.72 21.65 23.41
N GLY A 182 4.07 20.36 23.41
CA GLY A 182 3.66 19.40 24.44
C GLY A 182 2.16 19.11 24.45
N HIS A 183 1.40 19.58 23.45
CA HIS A 183 -0.05 19.47 23.38
C HIS A 183 -0.49 19.01 21.98
N VAL A 184 -1.70 18.45 21.88
CA VAL A 184 -2.32 18.16 20.59
C VAL A 184 -2.56 19.47 19.83
N VAL A 185 -2.26 19.46 18.53
CA VAL A 185 -2.50 20.59 17.63
C VAL A 185 -3.97 21.05 17.66
N SER A 186 -4.21 22.35 17.47
CA SER A 186 -5.57 22.91 17.51
C SER A 186 -6.45 22.40 16.35
N THR A 187 -7.73 22.16 16.64
CA THR A 187 -8.77 21.84 15.65
C THR A 187 -9.05 22.99 14.68
N SER A 188 -8.65 24.21 15.02
CA SER A 188 -8.68 25.36 14.10
C SER A 188 -7.63 25.26 12.99
N LEU A 189 -6.58 24.45 13.19
CA LEU A 189 -5.47 24.30 12.26
C LEU A 189 -5.68 23.14 11.29
N THR A 190 -6.17 22.01 11.79
CA THR A 190 -6.32 20.78 11.01
C THR A 190 -7.36 19.85 11.61
N ASP A 191 -8.07 19.12 10.75
CA ASP A 191 -9.00 18.06 11.16
C ASP A 191 -8.25 16.87 11.80
N TYR A 192 -6.94 16.73 11.56
CA TYR A 192 -6.12 15.73 12.23
C TYR A 192 -6.01 15.92 13.74
N ALA A 193 -6.34 17.10 14.27
CA ALA A 193 -6.43 17.35 15.71
C ALA A 193 -7.44 16.43 16.42
N TYR A 194 -8.49 15.99 15.71
CA TYR A 194 -9.45 15.01 16.21
C TYR A 194 -8.91 13.56 16.19
N PHE A 195 -7.75 13.30 15.59
CA PHE A 195 -7.20 11.95 15.44
C PHE A 195 -5.70 11.94 15.81
N PRO A 196 -5.35 12.28 17.05
CA PRO A 196 -4.01 12.75 17.37
C PRO A 196 -3.01 11.62 17.68
N LEU A 197 -3.46 10.37 17.85
CA LEU A 197 -2.61 9.32 18.43
C LEU A 197 -1.35 9.02 17.59
N TYR A 198 -1.45 9.12 16.27
CA TYR A 198 -0.29 8.94 15.41
C TYR A 198 0.77 10.03 15.65
N HIS A 199 0.36 11.29 15.69
CA HIS A 199 1.28 12.42 15.91
C HIS A 199 1.86 12.42 17.32
N ILE A 200 1.05 12.08 18.32
CA ILE A 200 1.51 11.89 19.71
C ILE A 200 2.58 10.80 19.78
N MET A 201 2.35 9.65 19.12
CA MET A 201 3.31 8.54 19.11
C MET A 201 4.65 8.97 18.50
N VAL A 202 4.63 9.68 17.37
CA VAL A 202 5.85 10.14 16.70
C VAL A 202 6.57 11.21 17.52
N ALA A 203 5.83 12.18 18.07
CA ALA A 203 6.37 13.23 18.95
C ALA A 203 7.01 12.64 20.21
N ALA A 204 6.30 11.75 20.92
CA ALA A 204 6.82 11.07 22.11
C ALA A 204 8.08 10.27 21.78
N SER A 205 8.11 9.61 20.62
CA SER A 205 9.28 8.85 20.19
C SER A 205 10.48 9.75 19.89
N SER A 206 10.26 10.94 19.34
CA SER A 206 11.32 11.95 19.16
C SER A 206 11.93 12.40 20.49
N LEU A 207 11.09 12.62 21.49
CA LEU A 207 11.54 13.00 22.84
C LEU A 207 12.28 11.86 23.55
N ILE A 208 11.78 10.61 23.46
CA ILE A 208 12.41 9.43 24.08
C ILE A 208 13.75 9.09 23.43
N LEU A 209 13.84 9.17 22.10
CA LEU A 209 15.04 8.82 21.36
C LEU A 209 16.07 9.95 21.28
N HIS A 210 15.71 11.17 21.69
CA HIS A 210 16.53 12.39 21.50
C HIS A 210 16.96 12.59 20.04
N MET A 211 16.04 12.35 19.11
CA MET A 211 16.25 12.48 17.66
C MET A 211 15.21 13.41 17.05
N GLY A 212 15.53 14.01 15.89
CA GLY A 212 14.57 14.81 15.14
C GLY A 212 13.34 14.00 14.74
N VAL A 213 12.16 14.64 14.71
CA VAL A 213 10.85 14.00 14.48
C VAL A 213 10.81 13.17 13.21
N LYS A 214 11.39 13.67 12.10
CA LYS A 214 11.55 12.90 10.85
C LYS A 214 12.28 11.57 11.06
N SER A 215 13.44 11.63 11.70
CA SER A 215 14.29 10.44 11.92
C SER A 215 13.62 9.45 12.88
N SER A 216 12.98 9.94 13.94
CA SER A 216 12.22 9.12 14.87
C SER A 216 11.02 8.46 14.20
N LEU A 217 10.27 9.18 13.37
CA LEU A 217 9.18 8.62 12.58
C LEU A 217 9.65 7.40 11.79
N PHE A 218 10.66 7.58 10.93
CA PHE A 218 11.12 6.50 10.06
C PHE A 218 11.69 5.33 10.83
N LEU A 219 12.39 5.57 11.95
CA LEU A 219 12.97 4.54 12.79
C LEU A 219 11.92 3.70 13.52
N ILE A 220 10.86 4.30 14.07
CA ILE A 220 9.88 3.55 14.87
C ILE A 220 8.80 2.87 14.01
N THR A 221 8.44 3.44 12.86
CA THR A 221 7.29 2.93 12.11
C THR A 221 7.58 1.64 11.37
N ALA A 222 8.82 1.41 10.92
CA ALA A 222 9.14 0.19 10.18
C ALA A 222 9.02 -1.08 11.05
N PRO A 223 9.53 -1.14 12.31
CA PRO A 223 9.30 -2.28 13.20
C PRO A 223 7.82 -2.49 13.55
N ILE A 224 7.08 -1.39 13.76
CA ILE A 224 5.63 -1.46 14.01
C ILE A 224 4.90 -2.04 12.80
N TYR A 225 5.31 -1.70 11.59
CA TYR A 225 4.73 -2.28 10.39
C TYR A 225 5.10 -3.76 10.23
N ALA A 226 6.38 -4.10 10.42
CA ALA A 226 6.88 -5.45 10.23
C ALA A 226 6.30 -6.47 11.24
N ILE A 227 5.88 -6.02 12.42
CA ILE A 227 5.26 -6.92 13.42
C ILE A 227 3.94 -7.56 12.93
N THR A 228 3.30 -6.97 11.91
CA THR A 228 2.09 -7.53 11.28
C THR A 228 2.30 -8.97 10.82
N ILE A 229 3.51 -9.33 10.38
CA ILE A 229 3.90 -10.69 9.98
C ILE A 229 3.60 -11.71 11.08
N ILE A 230 3.90 -11.37 12.34
CA ILE A 230 3.74 -12.28 13.47
C ILE A 230 2.24 -12.52 13.75
N PHE A 231 1.44 -11.46 13.75
CA PHE A 231 -0.01 -11.55 13.96
C PHE A 231 -0.70 -12.34 12.83
N LEU A 232 -0.29 -12.11 11.59
CA LEU A 232 -0.79 -12.85 10.43
C LEU A 232 -0.40 -14.33 10.48
N TYR A 233 0.82 -14.65 10.88
CA TYR A 233 1.25 -16.05 11.04
C TYR A 233 0.32 -16.80 11.99
N TYR A 234 0.07 -16.26 13.18
CA TYR A 234 -0.80 -16.92 14.14
C TYR A 234 -2.26 -16.97 13.67
N LEU A 235 -2.76 -15.91 13.04
CA LEU A 235 -4.10 -15.90 12.45
C LEU A 235 -4.26 -17.03 11.43
N PHE A 236 -3.33 -17.15 10.48
CA PHE A 236 -3.36 -18.19 9.46
C PHE A 236 -3.10 -19.58 10.05
N LEU A 237 -2.27 -19.69 11.07
CA LEU A 237 -2.03 -20.97 11.75
C LEU A 237 -3.30 -21.49 12.42
N TYR A 238 -4.07 -20.62 13.08
CA TYR A 238 -5.35 -21.00 13.68
C TYR A 238 -6.38 -21.48 12.65
N ILE A 239 -6.38 -20.89 11.45
CA ILE A 239 -7.36 -21.18 10.40
C ILE A 239 -6.97 -22.42 9.59
N THR A 240 -5.70 -22.51 9.20
CA THR A 240 -5.22 -23.57 8.30
C THR A 240 -4.78 -24.82 9.04
N GLN A 241 -4.34 -24.67 10.29
CA GLN A 241 -3.62 -25.71 11.05
C GLN A 241 -2.40 -26.26 10.29
N ASN A 242 -1.87 -25.51 9.32
CA ASN A 242 -0.70 -25.88 8.52
C ASN A 242 0.36 -24.79 8.63
N ARG A 243 1.53 -25.17 9.15
CA ARG A 243 2.66 -24.26 9.36
C ARG A 243 3.25 -23.74 8.06
N GLN A 244 3.41 -24.61 7.04
CA GLN A 244 3.99 -24.21 5.75
C GLN A 244 3.12 -23.19 5.03
N ILE A 245 1.80 -23.41 4.95
CA ILE A 245 0.86 -22.48 4.33
C ILE A 245 0.86 -21.13 5.08
N SER A 246 0.90 -21.17 6.41
CA SER A 246 0.91 -19.95 7.24
C SER A 246 2.20 -19.14 7.07
N LEU A 247 3.36 -19.80 7.06
CA LEU A 247 4.65 -19.14 6.79
C LEU A 247 4.73 -18.62 5.35
N LEU A 248 4.26 -19.39 4.37
CA LEU A 248 4.24 -18.99 2.97
C LEU A 248 3.31 -17.78 2.75
N SER A 249 2.16 -17.74 3.42
CA SER A 249 1.27 -16.57 3.42
C SER A 249 1.99 -15.32 3.93
N CYS A 250 2.77 -15.44 5.00
CA CYS A 250 3.55 -14.34 5.56
C CYS A 250 4.68 -13.88 4.62
N LEU A 251 5.37 -14.84 3.98
CA LEU A 251 6.42 -14.55 3.01
C LEU A 251 5.87 -13.77 1.80
N LEU A 252 4.75 -14.23 1.25
CA LEU A 252 4.08 -13.59 0.11
C LEU A 252 3.47 -12.23 0.48
N PHE A 253 2.93 -12.09 1.68
CA PHE A 253 2.46 -10.81 2.20
C PHE A 253 3.61 -9.80 2.22
N SER A 254 4.73 -10.18 2.87
CA SER A 254 5.89 -9.29 3.04
C SER A 254 6.59 -8.91 1.75
N SER A 255 6.46 -9.69 0.68
CA SER A 255 7.07 -9.40 -0.63
C SER A 255 6.13 -8.73 -1.63
N SER A 256 4.84 -8.56 -1.30
CA SER A 256 3.90 -7.95 -2.24
C SER A 256 4.16 -6.46 -2.45
N SER A 257 4.04 -5.98 -3.69
CA SER A 257 4.27 -4.58 -4.05
C SER A 257 3.45 -3.60 -3.22
N VAL A 258 2.19 -3.95 -2.93
CA VAL A 258 1.30 -3.19 -2.03
C VAL A 258 1.91 -3.06 -0.64
N VAL A 259 2.31 -4.17 -0.02
CA VAL A 259 2.84 -4.16 1.35
C VAL A 259 4.17 -3.42 1.42
N LEU A 260 5.04 -3.57 0.41
CA LEU A 260 6.32 -2.86 0.34
C LEU A 260 6.14 -1.34 0.21
N TYR A 261 5.23 -0.91 -0.67
CA TYR A 261 4.91 0.51 -0.83
C TYR A 261 4.42 1.14 0.48
N TYR A 262 3.47 0.48 1.15
CA TYR A 262 2.91 0.98 2.40
C TYR A 262 3.88 0.87 3.59
N GLY A 263 4.83 -0.06 3.55
CA GLY A 263 5.91 -0.13 4.53
C GLY A 263 6.77 1.14 4.53
N ALA A 264 7.11 1.65 3.34
CA ALA A 264 7.81 2.94 3.21
C ALA A 264 6.88 4.15 3.48
N ASN A 265 5.60 4.05 3.10
CA ASN A 265 4.60 5.10 3.28
C ASN A 265 3.77 4.92 4.58
N MET A 266 4.46 4.95 5.72
CA MET A 266 3.90 4.70 7.05
C MET A 266 3.17 5.92 7.65
N ILE A 267 2.04 6.30 7.05
CA ILE A 267 1.15 7.37 7.52
C ILE A 267 0.04 6.84 8.45
N THR A 268 -0.84 7.73 8.94
CA THR A 268 -1.99 7.41 9.80
C THR A 268 -2.83 6.23 9.28
N ARG A 269 -3.13 6.19 7.98
CA ARG A 269 -3.83 5.06 7.33
C ARG A 269 -3.08 3.74 7.52
N THR A 270 -1.77 3.72 7.26
CA THR A 270 -0.98 2.49 7.36
C THR A 270 -0.87 2.02 8.81
N MET A 271 -0.72 2.94 9.76
CA MET A 271 -0.78 2.62 11.19
C MET A 271 -2.14 2.02 11.59
N SER A 272 -3.24 2.55 11.06
CA SER A 272 -4.57 1.98 11.29
C SER A 272 -4.69 0.56 10.71
N PHE A 273 -4.04 0.27 9.59
CA PHE A 273 -4.00 -1.07 9.02
C PHE A 273 -3.23 -2.06 9.91
N VAL A 274 -2.08 -1.66 10.49
CA VAL A 274 -1.34 -2.49 11.45
C VAL A 274 -2.25 -2.93 12.59
N MET A 275 -2.97 -1.98 13.19
CA MET A 275 -3.88 -2.29 14.28
C MET A 275 -5.15 -3.02 13.84
N PHE A 276 -5.57 -2.88 12.58
CA PHE A 276 -6.63 -3.73 12.03
C PHE A 276 -6.19 -5.19 11.90
N VAL A 277 -4.94 -5.46 11.50
CA VAL A 277 -4.36 -6.81 11.51
C VAL A 277 -4.30 -7.37 12.93
N VAL A 278 -3.88 -6.56 13.91
CA VAL A 278 -3.91 -6.94 15.33
C VAL A 278 -5.35 -7.24 15.78
N LEU A 279 -6.31 -6.41 15.41
CA LEU A 279 -7.73 -6.62 15.72
C LEU A 279 -8.24 -7.95 15.14
N LEU A 280 -7.94 -8.24 13.86
CA LEU A 280 -8.28 -9.53 13.25
C LEU A 280 -7.66 -10.68 14.05
N TYR A 281 -6.37 -10.65 14.38
CA TYR A 281 -5.77 -11.67 15.22
C TYR A 281 -6.53 -11.85 16.56
N LEU A 282 -6.83 -10.74 17.25
CA LEU A 282 -7.49 -10.79 18.55
C LEU A 282 -8.88 -11.40 18.46
N LEU A 283 -9.71 -10.94 17.51
CA LEU A 283 -11.08 -11.44 17.32
C LEU A 283 -11.12 -12.95 17.11
N TYR A 284 -10.19 -13.47 16.31
CA TYR A 284 -10.13 -14.90 16.05
C TYR A 284 -9.53 -15.67 17.21
N SER A 285 -8.51 -15.12 17.88
CA SER A 285 -7.85 -15.78 19.01
C SER A 285 -8.78 -16.02 20.21
N VAL A 286 -9.85 -15.23 20.38
CA VAL A 286 -10.88 -15.45 21.43
C VAL A 286 -11.51 -16.85 21.33
N ASN A 287 -11.62 -17.38 20.11
CA ASN A 287 -12.25 -18.68 19.86
C ASN A 287 -11.30 -19.86 20.16
N PHE A 288 -9.99 -19.60 20.30
CA PHE A 288 -8.96 -20.62 20.50
C PHE A 288 -8.27 -20.55 21.88
N LYS A 289 -8.39 -19.43 22.60
CA LYS A 289 -7.74 -19.23 23.91
C LYS A 289 -8.70 -19.47 25.08
N GLU A 290 -8.16 -20.04 26.17
CA GLU A 290 -8.89 -20.29 27.41
C GLU A 290 -9.28 -18.99 28.13
N SER A 291 -8.33 -18.06 28.30
CA SER A 291 -8.60 -16.74 28.89
C SER A 291 -9.15 -15.75 27.84
N LYS A 292 -10.47 -15.62 27.82
CA LYS A 292 -11.18 -14.78 26.84
C LYS A 292 -11.26 -13.31 27.23
N LEU A 293 -11.13 -12.98 28.53
CA LEU A 293 -11.36 -11.62 29.02
C LEU A 293 -10.26 -10.65 28.57
N SER A 294 -8.99 -11.01 28.76
CA SER A 294 -7.85 -10.14 28.39
C SER A 294 -7.83 -9.83 26.90
N VAL A 295 -8.15 -10.80 26.05
CA VAL A 295 -8.23 -10.63 24.59
C VAL A 295 -9.39 -9.71 24.20
N LYS A 296 -10.55 -9.84 24.87
CA LYS A 296 -11.70 -8.93 24.66
C LYS A 296 -11.38 -7.50 25.06
N ILE A 297 -10.77 -7.30 26.22
CA ILE A 297 -10.33 -5.97 26.69
C ILE A 297 -9.35 -5.35 25.69
N LEU A 298 -8.35 -6.12 25.27
CA LEU A 298 -7.37 -5.65 24.28
C LEU A 298 -8.02 -5.32 22.94
N SER A 299 -9.03 -6.08 22.51
CA SER A 299 -9.79 -5.77 21.30
C SER A 299 -10.51 -4.41 21.40
N VAL A 300 -11.09 -4.09 22.57
CA VAL A 300 -11.72 -2.79 22.80
C VAL A 300 -10.69 -1.66 22.80
N ILE A 301 -9.53 -1.85 23.43
CA ILE A 301 -8.42 -0.88 23.40
C ILE A 301 -7.97 -0.61 21.95
N VAL A 302 -7.84 -1.65 21.14
CA VAL A 302 -7.48 -1.53 19.72
C VAL A 302 -8.55 -0.75 18.94
N VAL A 303 -9.85 -0.94 19.22
CA VAL A 303 -10.92 -0.16 18.58
C VAL A 303 -10.84 1.33 18.96
N LEU A 304 -10.55 1.65 20.22
CA LEU A 304 -10.33 3.03 20.64
C LEU A 304 -9.13 3.64 19.93
N PHE A 305 -8.03 2.90 19.82
CA PHE A 305 -6.86 3.33 19.05
C PHE A 305 -7.21 3.59 17.59
N LEU A 306 -7.90 2.66 16.92
CA LEU A 306 -8.31 2.81 15.51
C LEU A 306 -9.18 4.05 15.30
N THR A 307 -10.07 4.34 16.26
CA THR A 307 -10.95 5.52 16.23
C THR A 307 -10.16 6.82 16.32
N LEU A 308 -9.04 6.83 17.04
CA LEU A 308 -8.24 8.02 17.33
C LEU A 308 -6.98 8.19 16.45
N VAL A 309 -6.69 7.24 15.55
CA VAL A 309 -5.50 7.30 14.67
C VAL A 309 -5.83 7.77 13.26
N HIS A 310 -6.92 7.29 12.67
CA HIS A 310 -7.27 7.66 11.32
C HIS A 310 -8.78 7.68 11.12
N ASN A 311 -9.25 8.85 10.73
CA ASN A 311 -10.65 9.14 10.46
C ASN A 311 -11.27 8.21 9.41
N VAL A 312 -10.67 8.01 8.25
CA VAL A 312 -11.39 7.39 7.10
C VAL A 312 -11.31 5.85 7.06
N SER A 313 -10.35 5.21 7.74
CA SER A 313 -10.15 3.75 7.60
C SER A 313 -11.25 2.93 8.27
N LEU A 314 -11.86 3.44 9.35
CA LEU A 314 -12.73 2.63 10.20
C LEU A 314 -14.05 2.22 9.50
N PRO A 315 -14.75 3.10 8.76
CA PRO A 315 -15.86 2.68 7.89
C PRO A 315 -15.44 1.64 6.84
N GLN A 316 -14.22 1.76 6.29
CA GLN A 316 -13.69 0.80 5.31
C GLN A 316 -13.47 -0.57 5.97
N PHE A 317 -12.93 -0.61 7.19
CA PHE A 317 -12.81 -1.85 7.97
C PHE A 317 -14.17 -2.46 8.32
N VAL A 318 -15.16 -1.64 8.70
CA VAL A 318 -16.52 -2.10 8.95
C VAL A 318 -17.12 -2.74 7.72
N LEU A 319 -16.97 -2.13 6.53
CA LEU A 319 -17.42 -2.72 5.27
C LEU A 319 -16.77 -4.09 5.03
N LEU A 320 -15.45 -4.21 5.24
CA LEU A 320 -14.76 -5.49 5.09
C LEU A 320 -15.24 -6.54 6.10
N LEU A 321 -15.48 -6.14 7.36
CA LEU A 321 -16.04 -7.05 8.36
C LEU A 321 -17.47 -7.49 8.01
N VAL A 322 -18.30 -6.61 7.43
CA VAL A 322 -19.64 -6.98 6.93
C VAL A 322 -19.52 -8.01 5.80
N ILE A 323 -18.64 -7.78 4.82
CA ILE A 323 -18.41 -8.74 3.73
C ILE A 323 -17.94 -10.08 4.31
N LEU A 324 -17.04 -10.06 5.29
CA LEU A 324 -16.54 -11.27 5.95
C LEU A 324 -17.64 -12.03 6.70
N LEU A 325 -18.51 -11.34 7.45
CA LEU A 325 -19.69 -11.92 8.11
C LEU A 325 -20.67 -12.54 7.10
N VAL A 326 -20.88 -11.90 5.94
CA VAL A 326 -21.69 -12.47 4.85
C VAL A 326 -21.02 -13.75 4.32
N CYS A 327 -19.70 -13.75 4.12
CA CYS A 327 -18.97 -14.95 3.72
C CYS A 327 -19.06 -16.07 4.77
N GLU A 328 -18.96 -15.77 6.08
CA GLU A 328 -19.18 -16.76 7.15
C GLU A 328 -20.56 -17.40 7.05
N SER A 329 -21.59 -16.58 6.80
CA SER A 329 -22.96 -17.06 6.65
C SER A 329 -23.15 -17.94 5.42
N LEU A 330 -22.50 -17.62 4.29
CA LEU A 330 -22.60 -18.42 3.06
C LEU A 330 -21.87 -19.76 3.15
N VAL A 331 -20.73 -19.81 3.86
CA VAL A 331 -19.95 -21.04 4.07
C VAL A 331 -20.51 -21.89 5.22
N ASN A 332 -21.29 -21.29 6.13
CA ASN A 332 -21.99 -21.95 7.24
C ASN A 332 -21.05 -22.66 8.24
N VAL A 333 -19.98 -21.97 8.66
CA VAL A 333 -18.96 -22.50 9.61
C VAL A 333 -19.05 -21.89 11.01
N GLY A 334 -20.17 -21.24 11.32
CA GLY A 334 -20.33 -20.43 12.52
C GLY A 334 -19.66 -19.05 12.37
N SER A 335 -19.99 -18.13 13.30
CA SER A 335 -19.44 -16.77 13.27
C SER A 335 -18.31 -16.62 14.27
N TYR A 336 -17.14 -16.22 13.78
CA TYR A 336 -15.97 -15.96 14.63
C TYR A 336 -16.00 -14.55 15.20
N ILE A 337 -16.68 -13.62 14.50
CA ILE A 337 -16.86 -12.24 14.94
C ILE A 337 -18.14 -12.14 15.78
N SER A 338 -17.98 -11.81 17.06
CA SER A 338 -19.11 -11.60 17.97
C SER A 338 -20.00 -10.44 17.48
N LYS A 339 -21.31 -10.70 17.27
CA LYS A 339 -22.30 -9.66 16.91
C LYS A 339 -22.32 -8.49 17.91
N PRO A 340 -22.35 -8.71 19.25
CA PRO A 340 -22.21 -7.62 20.22
C PRO A 340 -20.94 -6.79 20.04
N PHE A 341 -19.80 -7.45 19.75
CA PHE A 341 -18.55 -6.73 19.50
C PHE A 341 -18.63 -5.87 18.24
N PHE A 342 -19.21 -6.40 17.16
CA PHE A 342 -19.40 -5.65 15.92
C PHE A 342 -20.32 -4.43 16.13
N ILE A 343 -21.38 -4.56 16.93
CA ILE A 343 -22.23 -3.41 17.31
C ILE A 343 -21.43 -2.39 18.11
N LEU A 344 -20.66 -2.84 19.12
CA LEU A 344 -19.83 -1.96 19.94
C LEU A 344 -18.82 -1.17 19.10
N LEU A 345 -18.15 -1.83 18.14
CA LEU A 345 -17.24 -1.19 17.19
C LEU A 345 -17.94 -0.02 16.48
N ASN A 346 -19.14 -0.26 15.93
CA ASN A 346 -19.90 0.77 15.23
C ASN A 346 -20.33 1.92 16.14
N VAL A 347 -20.82 1.60 17.33
CA VAL A 347 -21.23 2.62 18.31
C VAL A 347 -20.06 3.52 18.68
N ILE A 348 -18.87 2.98 18.94
CA ILE A 348 -17.70 3.77 19.35
C ILE A 348 -17.34 4.81 18.28
N PHE A 349 -17.13 4.39 17.02
CA PHE A 349 -16.63 5.33 16.03
C PHE A 349 -17.69 6.31 15.55
N ILE A 350 -18.95 5.88 15.42
CA ILE A 350 -20.05 6.75 15.03
C ILE A 350 -20.24 7.81 16.12
N SER A 351 -20.27 7.40 17.40
CA SER A 351 -20.39 8.36 18.51
C SER A 351 -19.23 9.34 18.51
N TYR A 352 -17.99 8.88 18.31
CA TYR A 352 -16.84 9.78 18.24
C TYR A 352 -16.97 10.81 17.11
N TRP A 353 -17.40 10.37 15.93
CA TRP A 353 -17.59 11.24 14.78
C TRP A 353 -18.65 12.32 15.00
N PHE A 354 -19.80 11.94 15.56
CA PHE A 354 -20.92 12.88 15.72
C PHE A 354 -20.79 13.78 16.95
N PHE A 355 -20.17 13.30 18.03
CA PHE A 355 -20.07 14.07 19.28
C PHE A 355 -18.74 14.79 19.46
N VAL A 356 -17.63 14.27 18.92
CA VAL A 356 -16.29 14.86 19.08
C VAL A 356 -15.79 15.47 17.78
N ALA A 357 -15.82 14.71 16.68
CA ALA A 357 -15.28 15.13 15.39
C ALA A 357 -16.34 15.69 14.43
N TYR A 358 -17.37 16.36 14.95
CA TYR A 358 -18.51 16.83 14.14
C TYR A 358 -18.08 17.80 13.02
N LEU A 359 -17.14 18.71 13.29
CA LEU A 359 -16.63 19.63 12.26
C LEU A 359 -15.94 18.89 11.11
N PHE A 360 -15.21 17.82 11.42
CA PHE A 360 -14.64 16.94 10.40
C PHE A 360 -15.75 16.25 9.57
N VAL A 361 -16.79 15.73 10.22
CA VAL A 361 -17.95 15.13 9.52
C VAL A 361 -18.62 16.14 8.60
N GLN A 362 -18.88 17.36 9.10
CA GLN A 362 -19.53 18.43 8.34
C GLN A 362 -18.69 18.84 7.13
N ARG A 363 -17.38 18.99 7.26
CA ARG A 363 -16.49 19.38 6.15
C ARG A 363 -16.25 18.22 5.19
N GLY A 364 -15.99 17.02 5.71
CA GLY A 364 -15.56 15.87 4.92
C GLY A 364 -16.68 15.17 4.15
N ILE A 365 -17.86 14.99 4.77
CA ILE A 365 -18.96 14.22 4.17
C ILE A 365 -19.83 15.11 3.27
N THR A 366 -20.13 16.34 3.68
CA THR A 366 -21.07 17.21 2.94
C THR A 366 -20.59 17.50 1.52
N ILE A 367 -19.29 17.73 1.32
CA ILE A 367 -18.71 17.96 -0.02
C ILE A 367 -18.91 16.74 -0.92
N ARG A 368 -18.79 15.52 -0.38
CA ARG A 368 -18.89 14.26 -1.15
C ARG A 368 -20.33 13.91 -1.54
N LEU A 369 -21.31 14.50 -0.87
CA LEU A 369 -22.74 14.30 -1.12
C LEU A 369 -23.36 15.41 -1.99
N GLN A 370 -22.56 16.35 -2.50
CA GLN A 370 -23.04 17.38 -3.42
C GLN A 370 -23.51 16.76 -4.73
N SER A 371 -24.74 17.06 -5.15
CA SER A 371 -25.37 16.47 -6.35
C SER A 371 -24.55 16.64 -7.62
N GLN A 372 -23.85 17.77 -7.74
CA GLN A 372 -22.99 18.11 -8.90
C GLN A 372 -21.91 17.05 -9.18
N LEU A 373 -21.42 16.34 -8.15
CA LEU A 373 -20.40 15.29 -8.32
C LEU A 373 -20.97 13.98 -8.92
N TRP A 374 -22.29 13.87 -9.00
CA TRP A 374 -23.05 12.68 -9.37
C TRP A 374 -23.85 12.80 -10.67
N ASP A 375 -23.90 13.99 -11.25
CA ASP A 375 -24.69 14.27 -12.47
C ASP A 375 -24.17 13.50 -13.70
N SER A 376 -22.90 13.10 -13.72
CA SER A 376 -22.32 12.28 -14.80
C SER A 376 -21.16 11.41 -14.33
N MET A 377 -21.00 10.21 -14.92
CA MET A 377 -19.84 9.37 -14.67
C MET A 377 -18.62 9.94 -15.40
N VAL A 378 -17.57 10.27 -14.64
CA VAL A 378 -16.32 10.81 -15.19
C VAL A 378 -15.27 9.71 -15.19
N LEU A 379 -14.65 9.45 -16.35
CA LEU A 379 -13.51 8.55 -16.46
C LEU A 379 -12.20 9.33 -16.24
N THR A 380 -11.29 8.80 -15.44
CA THR A 380 -9.96 9.38 -15.25
C THR A 380 -9.18 9.34 -16.56
N SER A 381 -8.52 10.44 -16.91
CA SER A 381 -7.77 10.64 -18.15
C SER A 381 -6.39 9.96 -18.16
N GLU A 382 -6.20 8.88 -17.39
CA GLU A 382 -4.94 8.12 -17.42
C GLU A 382 -4.75 7.47 -18.80
N GLY A 383 -3.93 8.09 -19.68
CA GLY A 383 -3.56 7.43 -20.94
C GLY A 383 -3.13 8.27 -22.13
N LEU A 384 -2.67 9.52 -21.98
CA LEU A 384 -2.04 10.30 -23.07
C LEU A 384 -0.49 10.33 -22.95
N GLY A 385 0.13 9.19 -22.66
CA GLY A 385 1.59 9.01 -22.77
C GLY A 385 2.02 8.66 -24.20
N ASN A 386 3.31 8.53 -24.48
CA ASN A 386 3.82 8.08 -25.78
C ASN A 386 3.99 6.55 -25.82
N VAL A 387 3.73 5.89 -26.96
CA VAL A 387 3.71 4.40 -27.17
C VAL A 387 4.89 3.65 -26.53
N ASN A 388 6.07 4.29 -26.41
CA ASN A 388 7.26 3.72 -25.77
C ASN A 388 7.23 3.71 -24.21
N GLU A 389 6.67 4.74 -23.56
CA GLU A 389 6.39 4.77 -22.10
C GLU A 389 5.38 3.68 -21.71
N TYR A 390 4.55 3.21 -22.65
CA TYR A 390 3.56 2.17 -22.40
C TYR A 390 4.14 0.76 -22.32
N LEU A 391 5.25 0.45 -22.98
CA LEU A 391 5.83 -0.90 -23.00
C LEU A 391 6.72 -1.17 -21.79
N ILE A 392 7.50 -0.18 -21.34
CA ILE A 392 8.39 -0.29 -20.16
C ILE A 392 7.56 -0.46 -18.88
N ASN A 393 6.40 0.19 -18.80
CA ASN A 393 5.46 0.03 -17.68
C ASN A 393 4.75 -1.35 -17.63
N LEU A 394 4.86 -2.22 -18.65
CA LEU A 394 4.19 -3.52 -18.64
C LEU A 394 4.84 -4.54 -17.69
N VAL A 395 6.16 -4.46 -17.54
CA VAL A 395 6.92 -5.35 -16.63
C VAL A 395 6.45 -5.16 -15.18
N GLY A 396 6.09 -3.94 -14.80
CA GLY A 396 5.54 -3.62 -13.48
C GLY A 396 4.19 -4.27 -13.14
N TYR A 397 3.52 -4.95 -14.09
CA TYR A 397 2.30 -5.72 -13.83
C TYR A 397 2.54 -7.23 -13.64
N LEU A 398 3.78 -7.72 -13.83
CA LEU A 398 4.08 -9.15 -13.78
C LEU A 398 3.91 -9.74 -12.38
N ASP A 399 4.15 -8.96 -11.32
CA ASP A 399 3.86 -9.40 -9.94
C ASP A 399 2.36 -9.67 -9.77
N GLY A 400 1.50 -8.78 -10.28
CA GLY A 400 0.05 -8.94 -10.33
C GLY A 400 -0.38 -10.15 -11.15
N SER A 401 0.28 -10.43 -12.28
CA SER A 401 0.06 -11.63 -13.09
C SER A 401 0.32 -12.92 -12.30
N VAL A 402 1.48 -13.01 -11.64
CA VAL A 402 1.87 -14.18 -10.84
C VAL A 402 0.94 -14.36 -9.65
N PHE A 403 0.64 -13.26 -8.95
CA PHE A 403 -0.31 -13.27 -7.84
C PHE A 403 -1.66 -13.82 -8.28
N LEU A 404 -2.25 -13.26 -9.34
CA LEU A 404 -3.59 -13.63 -9.80
C LEU A 404 -3.63 -15.09 -10.27
N PHE A 405 -2.55 -15.55 -10.91
CA PHE A 405 -2.41 -16.94 -11.32
C PHE A 405 -2.59 -17.89 -10.13
N PHE A 406 -1.79 -17.73 -9.07
CA PHE A 406 -1.87 -18.60 -7.90
C PHE A 406 -3.13 -18.34 -7.07
N ALA A 407 -3.53 -17.09 -6.87
CA ALA A 407 -4.69 -16.72 -6.05
C ALA A 407 -5.98 -17.39 -6.53
N LEU A 408 -6.25 -17.40 -7.84
CA LEU A 408 -7.46 -18.04 -8.38
C LEU A 408 -7.44 -19.57 -8.25
N ILE A 409 -6.25 -20.18 -8.35
CA ILE A 409 -6.07 -21.62 -8.06
C ILE A 409 -6.39 -21.91 -6.59
N GLY A 410 -5.87 -21.09 -5.67
CA GLY A 410 -6.12 -21.20 -4.23
C GLY A 410 -7.59 -21.01 -3.87
N ILE A 411 -8.23 -19.97 -4.41
CA ILE A 411 -9.66 -19.70 -4.25
C ILE A 411 -10.48 -20.90 -4.75
N GLY A 412 -10.24 -21.38 -5.97
CA GLY A 412 -10.97 -22.53 -6.53
C GLY A 412 -10.84 -23.77 -5.66
N PHE A 413 -9.63 -24.08 -5.20
CA PHE A 413 -9.40 -25.21 -4.30
C PHE A 413 -10.16 -25.07 -2.98
N LEU A 414 -10.02 -23.91 -2.30
CA LEU A 414 -10.67 -23.65 -1.02
C LEU A 414 -12.20 -23.82 -1.13
N LEU A 415 -12.82 -23.12 -2.08
CA LEU A 415 -14.28 -23.13 -2.26
C LEU A 415 -14.85 -24.53 -2.52
N LYS A 416 -14.11 -25.41 -3.21
CA LYS A 416 -14.58 -26.76 -3.52
C LYS A 416 -14.25 -27.77 -2.42
N LYS A 417 -12.99 -27.84 -2.00
CA LYS A 417 -12.47 -28.91 -1.13
C LYS A 417 -12.61 -28.59 0.36
N ASN A 418 -12.55 -27.32 0.73
CA ASN A 418 -12.63 -26.87 2.12
C ASN A 418 -14.00 -26.27 2.45
N LYS A 419 -15.07 -26.60 1.71
CA LYS A 419 -16.38 -25.92 1.74
C LYS A 419 -17.06 -25.78 3.12
N ASN A 420 -16.65 -26.57 4.12
CA ASN A 420 -17.16 -26.51 5.50
C ASN A 420 -16.05 -26.12 6.50
N ASN A 421 -15.00 -25.44 6.05
CA ASN A 421 -13.88 -24.98 6.85
C ASN A 421 -13.74 -23.46 6.73
N TYR A 422 -13.32 -22.82 7.81
CA TYR A 422 -13.09 -21.39 7.87
C TYR A 422 -12.11 -20.86 6.80
N ALA A 423 -11.15 -21.66 6.35
CA ALA A 423 -10.28 -21.30 5.23
C ALA A 423 -11.06 -20.96 3.94
N SER A 424 -12.24 -21.55 3.73
CA SER A 424 -13.13 -21.20 2.61
C SER A 424 -13.84 -19.87 2.78
N VAL A 425 -14.05 -19.40 4.02
CA VAL A 425 -14.52 -18.04 4.28
C VAL A 425 -13.50 -17.05 3.75
N PHE A 426 -12.22 -17.27 4.04
CA PHE A 426 -11.13 -16.43 3.50
C PHE A 426 -11.01 -16.57 1.97
N GLY A 427 -11.19 -17.76 1.42
CA GLY A 427 -11.24 -17.96 -0.03
C GLY A 427 -12.39 -17.20 -0.70
N LEU A 428 -13.59 -17.24 -0.13
CA LEU A 428 -14.76 -16.52 -0.63
C LEU A 428 -14.61 -15.00 -0.45
N PHE A 429 -14.11 -14.57 0.70
CA PHE A 429 -13.81 -13.17 0.98
C PHE A 429 -12.80 -12.60 -0.01
N ALA A 430 -11.71 -13.33 -0.27
CA ALA A 430 -10.71 -12.95 -1.26
C ALA A 430 -11.31 -12.89 -2.67
N LEU A 431 -12.20 -13.81 -3.05
CA LEU A 431 -12.90 -13.74 -4.33
C LEU A 431 -13.74 -12.47 -4.48
N VAL A 432 -14.56 -12.15 -3.48
CA VAL A 432 -15.44 -10.96 -3.50
C VAL A 432 -14.62 -9.67 -3.50
N THR A 433 -13.54 -9.64 -2.71
CA THR A 433 -12.69 -8.44 -2.55
C THR A 433 -11.57 -8.33 -3.58
N LEU A 434 -11.44 -9.29 -4.51
CA LEU A 434 -10.42 -9.28 -5.57
C LEU A 434 -10.52 -8.01 -6.44
N ILE A 435 -11.75 -7.50 -6.60
CA ILE A 435 -12.05 -6.26 -7.33
C ILE A 435 -11.40 -5.01 -6.70
N PHE A 436 -11.05 -5.07 -5.42
CA PHE A 436 -10.32 -4.00 -4.75
C PHE A 436 -8.81 -4.12 -4.93
N TYR A 437 -8.30 -5.32 -5.19
CA TYR A 437 -6.87 -5.60 -5.26
C TYR A 437 -6.31 -5.46 -6.68
N ILE A 438 -6.96 -6.09 -7.67
CA ILE A 438 -6.52 -6.09 -9.07
C ILE A 438 -7.06 -4.88 -9.82
N PRO A 439 -6.24 -4.15 -10.60
CA PRO A 439 -6.71 -3.09 -11.50
C PRO A 439 -7.82 -3.59 -12.44
N ASN A 440 -8.95 -2.91 -12.44
CA ASN A 440 -10.11 -3.22 -13.28
C ASN A 440 -10.83 -1.92 -13.71
N PRO A 441 -11.81 -1.99 -14.64
CA PRO A 441 -12.48 -0.80 -15.15
C PRO A 441 -13.17 0.07 -14.09
N LEU A 442 -13.51 -0.44 -12.90
CA LEU A 442 -14.06 0.41 -11.84
C LEU A 442 -13.02 1.40 -11.28
N ASN A 443 -11.74 1.06 -11.38
CA ASN A 443 -10.65 1.95 -10.94
C ASN A 443 -10.49 3.17 -11.85
N THR A 444 -11.04 3.17 -13.07
CA THR A 444 -11.00 4.33 -13.97
C THR A 444 -12.16 5.30 -13.73
N ILE A 445 -13.15 4.95 -12.91
CA ILE A 445 -14.25 5.84 -12.56
C ILE A 445 -13.78 6.82 -11.49
N TRP A 446 -13.76 8.13 -11.81
CA TRP A 446 -13.25 9.18 -10.94
C TRP A 446 -13.98 9.23 -9.59
N GLN A 447 -15.30 9.08 -9.58
CA GLN A 447 -16.06 9.05 -8.33
C GLN A 447 -15.61 7.91 -7.40
N LEU A 448 -15.40 6.72 -7.94
CA LEU A 448 -14.97 5.56 -7.16
C LEU A 448 -13.52 5.69 -6.69
N HIS A 449 -12.64 6.16 -7.58
CA HIS A 449 -11.21 6.25 -7.32
C HIS A 449 -10.84 7.46 -6.44
N VAL A 450 -11.36 8.64 -6.74
CA VAL A 450 -10.98 9.90 -6.07
C VAL A 450 -11.88 10.21 -4.90
N LEU A 451 -13.21 10.10 -5.04
CA LEU A 451 -14.12 10.34 -3.92
C LEU A 451 -14.04 9.19 -2.92
N PHE A 452 -14.47 7.97 -3.26
CA PHE A 452 -14.53 6.88 -2.26
C PHE A 452 -13.17 6.27 -1.91
N ARG A 453 -12.12 6.65 -2.65
CA ARG A 453 -10.75 6.17 -2.42
C ARG A 453 -10.71 4.64 -2.34
N ILE A 454 -11.38 3.98 -3.30
CA ILE A 454 -11.43 2.52 -3.38
C ILE A 454 -10.01 1.93 -3.56
N ASP A 455 -9.09 2.72 -4.11
CA ASP A 455 -7.66 2.41 -4.18
C ASP A 455 -7.04 2.01 -2.82
N ARG A 456 -7.56 2.54 -1.70
CA ARG A 456 -7.05 2.27 -0.35
C ARG A 456 -7.34 0.85 0.14
N PHE A 457 -8.38 0.19 -0.38
CA PHE A 457 -8.74 -1.17 0.05
C PHE A 457 -7.67 -2.20 -0.31
N ARG A 458 -6.81 -1.92 -1.33
CA ARG A 458 -5.69 -2.79 -1.73
C ARG A 458 -4.84 -3.22 -0.54
N LEU A 459 -4.48 -2.28 0.33
CA LEU A 459 -3.72 -2.57 1.54
C LEU A 459 -4.50 -3.48 2.50
N PHE A 460 -5.77 -3.16 2.74
CA PHE A 460 -6.56 -3.83 3.77
C PHE A 460 -6.90 -5.27 3.42
N VAL A 461 -7.04 -5.58 2.14
CA VAL A 461 -7.33 -6.94 1.66
C VAL A 461 -6.07 -7.76 1.41
N SER A 462 -4.88 -7.13 1.39
CA SER A 462 -3.60 -7.79 1.09
C SER A 462 -3.28 -9.03 1.94
N PRO A 463 -3.63 -9.13 3.25
CA PRO A 463 -3.40 -10.36 3.99
C PRO A 463 -4.16 -11.57 3.42
N PHE A 464 -5.42 -11.36 3.03
CA PHE A 464 -6.27 -12.40 2.46
C PHE A 464 -5.82 -12.79 1.05
N MET A 465 -5.29 -11.82 0.30
CA MET A 465 -4.70 -12.06 -1.03
C MET A 465 -3.44 -12.94 -0.92
N ALA A 466 -2.53 -12.62 0.00
CA ALA A 466 -1.36 -13.44 0.28
C ALA A 466 -1.74 -14.85 0.75
N PHE A 467 -2.78 -14.96 1.58
CA PHE A 467 -3.33 -16.24 2.04
C PHE A 467 -3.79 -17.13 0.88
N VAL A 468 -4.64 -16.63 -0.02
CA VAL A 468 -5.12 -17.44 -1.15
C VAL A 468 -4.02 -17.74 -2.17
N MET A 469 -3.06 -16.84 -2.35
CA MET A 469 -1.88 -17.08 -3.19
C MET A 469 -1.03 -18.23 -2.63
N SER A 470 -0.84 -18.29 -1.31
CA SER A 470 -0.11 -19.39 -0.66
C SER A 470 -0.77 -20.75 -0.89
N TYR A 471 -2.11 -20.82 -0.76
CA TYR A 471 -2.89 -22.02 -1.10
C TYR A 471 -2.73 -22.37 -2.58
N GLY A 472 -2.72 -21.37 -3.46
CA GLY A 472 -2.47 -21.54 -4.89
C GLY A 472 -1.17 -22.27 -5.18
N ILE A 473 -0.05 -21.79 -4.62
CA ILE A 473 1.27 -22.42 -4.76
C ILE A 473 1.23 -23.85 -4.23
N TYR A 474 0.65 -24.03 -3.05
CA TYR A 474 0.63 -25.34 -2.38
C TYR A 474 -0.21 -26.37 -3.14
N VAL A 475 -1.36 -25.96 -3.69
CA VAL A 475 -2.23 -26.78 -4.53
C VAL A 475 -1.57 -27.07 -5.87
N PHE A 476 -0.94 -26.07 -6.49
CA PHE A 476 -0.24 -26.24 -7.77
C PHE A 476 0.88 -27.26 -7.67
N TRP A 477 1.67 -27.22 -6.59
CA TRP A 477 2.67 -28.25 -6.29
C TRP A 477 2.04 -29.64 -6.18
N ASN A 478 1.02 -29.81 -5.32
CA ASN A 478 0.38 -31.10 -5.08
C ASN A 478 -0.32 -31.65 -6.35
N TYR A 479 -0.80 -30.78 -7.24
CA TYR A 479 -1.39 -31.18 -8.52
C TYR A 479 -0.37 -31.79 -9.49
N LEU A 480 0.79 -31.14 -9.64
CA LEU A 480 1.80 -31.53 -10.62
C LEU A 480 2.78 -32.59 -10.10
N SER A 481 3.05 -32.63 -8.79
CA SER A 481 4.04 -33.54 -8.18
C SER A 481 3.58 -34.99 -8.02
N LYS A 482 2.30 -35.31 -8.28
CA LYS A 482 1.78 -36.69 -8.24
C LYS A 482 2.47 -37.65 -9.23
N SER A 483 3.12 -37.14 -10.29
CA SER A 483 3.92 -37.95 -11.21
C SER A 483 5.38 -38.00 -10.73
N SER A 484 5.82 -39.16 -10.21
CA SER A 484 7.15 -39.34 -9.59
C SER A 484 8.33 -38.96 -10.50
N SER A 485 8.21 -39.11 -11.81
CA SER A 485 9.27 -38.81 -12.79
C SER A 485 9.43 -37.33 -13.15
N LYS A 486 8.59 -36.41 -12.64
CA LYS A 486 8.52 -35.02 -13.12
C LYS A 486 8.54 -33.94 -12.03
N LYS A 487 8.97 -34.25 -10.80
CA LYS A 487 8.99 -33.29 -9.66
C LYS A 487 9.87 -32.04 -9.87
N GLY A 488 10.86 -32.10 -10.77
CA GLY A 488 11.74 -30.95 -11.07
C GLY A 488 11.03 -29.79 -11.80
N TYR A 489 10.07 -30.09 -12.68
CA TYR A 489 9.33 -29.06 -13.43
C TYR A 489 8.46 -28.15 -12.54
N PRO A 490 7.54 -28.67 -11.70
CA PRO A 490 6.72 -27.81 -10.85
C PRO A 490 7.56 -26.99 -9.89
N LEU A 491 8.69 -27.54 -9.44
CA LEU A 491 9.63 -26.81 -8.60
C LEU A 491 10.23 -25.60 -9.32
N PHE A 492 10.77 -25.83 -10.52
CA PHE A 492 11.33 -24.77 -11.36
C PHE A 492 10.30 -23.68 -11.64
N PHE A 493 9.06 -24.06 -11.99
CA PHE A 493 7.98 -23.10 -12.21
C PHE A 493 7.64 -22.28 -10.96
N ILE A 494 7.55 -22.91 -9.79
CA ILE A 494 7.29 -22.19 -8.53
C ILE A 494 8.43 -21.21 -8.23
N PHE A 495 9.70 -21.63 -8.35
CA PHE A 495 10.83 -20.72 -8.12
C PHE A 495 10.88 -19.58 -9.14
N LEU A 496 10.65 -19.86 -10.42
CA LEU A 496 10.65 -18.84 -11.46
C LEU A 496 9.56 -17.79 -11.18
N LEU A 497 8.31 -18.23 -10.99
CA LEU A 497 7.20 -17.32 -10.74
C LEU A 497 7.35 -16.57 -9.41
N PHE A 498 7.79 -17.26 -8.35
CA PHE A 498 8.07 -16.61 -7.06
C PHE A 498 9.19 -15.57 -7.19
N SER A 499 10.26 -15.89 -7.91
CA SER A 499 11.37 -14.95 -8.15
C SER A 499 10.92 -13.74 -8.95
N THR A 500 10.12 -13.94 -10.00
CA THR A 500 9.48 -12.85 -10.75
C THR A 500 8.61 -12.00 -9.84
N PHE A 501 7.76 -12.61 -9.02
CA PHE A 501 6.89 -11.90 -8.08
C PHE A 501 7.68 -11.02 -7.10
N VAL A 502 8.70 -11.58 -6.43
CA VAL A 502 9.52 -10.86 -5.45
C VAL A 502 10.34 -9.76 -6.12
N PHE A 503 11.01 -10.06 -7.23
CA PHE A 503 11.88 -9.10 -7.90
C PHE A 503 11.08 -7.91 -8.44
N VAL A 504 9.99 -8.18 -9.18
CA VAL A 504 9.13 -7.13 -9.74
C VAL A 504 8.49 -6.32 -8.62
N SER A 505 7.95 -6.98 -7.58
CA SER A 505 7.36 -6.26 -6.44
C SER A 505 8.36 -5.35 -5.72
N SER A 506 9.61 -5.83 -5.52
CA SER A 506 10.65 -5.07 -4.83
C SER A 506 11.09 -3.84 -5.62
N VAL A 507 11.22 -3.97 -6.95
CA VAL A 507 11.65 -2.89 -7.83
C VAL A 507 10.54 -1.86 -8.06
N TYR A 508 9.33 -2.33 -8.42
CA TYR A 508 8.25 -1.46 -8.88
C TYR A 508 7.33 -0.95 -7.76
N SER A 509 7.46 -1.42 -6.52
CA SER A 509 6.66 -0.90 -5.40
C SER A 509 6.90 0.58 -5.16
N ILE A 510 8.14 1.04 -5.26
CA ILE A 510 8.52 2.46 -5.15
C ILE A 510 8.99 3.03 -6.48
N SER A 511 9.59 2.21 -7.35
CA SER A 511 10.12 2.62 -8.66
C SER A 511 11.16 3.75 -8.57
N ASP A 512 12.10 3.68 -7.63
CA ASP A 512 13.09 4.74 -7.30
C ASP A 512 14.53 4.43 -7.76
N SER A 513 14.76 3.31 -8.45
CA SER A 513 16.09 2.90 -8.90
C SER A 513 16.39 3.37 -10.32
N GLU A 514 17.29 4.35 -10.44
CA GLU A 514 17.84 4.81 -11.73
C GLU A 514 18.68 3.74 -12.46
N SER A 515 19.18 2.74 -11.73
CA SER A 515 20.02 1.67 -12.30
C SER A 515 19.27 0.58 -13.07
N LEU A 516 17.93 0.61 -13.01
CA LEU A 516 17.06 -0.34 -13.68
C LEU A 516 16.27 0.41 -14.76
N ILE A 517 15.81 -0.30 -15.80
CA ILE A 517 15.00 0.23 -16.90
C ILE A 517 13.58 0.51 -16.38
N VAL A 518 13.47 1.45 -15.45
CA VAL A 518 12.25 1.97 -14.86
C VAL A 518 12.42 3.48 -14.92
N GLU A 519 11.45 4.21 -15.46
CA GLU A 519 11.42 5.67 -15.25
C GLU A 519 11.31 5.90 -13.75
N SER A 520 12.45 6.20 -13.11
CA SER A 520 12.50 6.26 -11.67
C SER A 520 11.62 7.41 -11.19
N ALA A 521 10.54 7.09 -10.48
CA ALA A 521 9.84 8.05 -9.68
C ALA A 521 10.87 8.74 -8.74
N HIS A 522 10.74 10.05 -8.53
CA HIS A 522 11.48 10.79 -7.49
C HIS A 522 10.58 11.08 -6.28
N PRO A 523 10.12 10.06 -5.52
CA PRO A 523 9.27 10.26 -4.35
C PRO A 523 10.07 10.72 -3.12
N TYR A 524 11.17 11.42 -3.30
CA TYR A 524 12.06 11.87 -2.25
C TYR A 524 12.72 13.21 -2.61
N PHE A 525 13.19 13.93 -1.60
CA PHE A 525 14.10 15.05 -1.78
C PHE A 525 15.51 14.64 -1.40
N THR A 526 16.47 15.21 -2.12
CA THR A 526 17.91 15.05 -1.91
C THR A 526 18.45 16.06 -0.90
N ALA A 527 19.59 15.76 -0.27
CA ALA A 527 20.23 16.69 0.67
C ALA A 527 20.46 18.10 0.09
N PRO A 528 20.90 18.27 -1.18
CA PRO A 528 21.02 19.59 -1.78
C PRO A 528 19.69 20.35 -1.92
N GLU A 529 18.59 19.67 -2.30
CA GLU A 529 17.25 20.30 -2.37
C GLU A 529 16.80 20.73 -0.97
N LEU A 530 16.96 19.86 0.04
CA LEU A 530 16.58 20.20 1.41
C LEU A 530 17.37 21.40 1.95
N ARG A 531 18.67 21.52 1.64
CA ARG A 531 19.47 22.69 2.04
C ARG A 531 18.96 23.98 1.40
N GLY A 532 18.54 23.89 0.15
CA GLY A 532 17.97 25.01 -0.57
C GLY A 532 16.58 25.41 -0.04
N PHE A 533 15.76 24.43 0.35
CA PHE A 533 14.50 24.72 1.04
C PHE A 533 14.72 25.35 2.41
N GLU A 534 15.73 24.89 3.17
CA GLU A 534 16.11 25.53 4.44
C GLU A 534 16.68 26.95 4.21
N HIS A 535 17.35 27.21 3.09
CA HIS A 535 17.74 28.56 2.70
C HIS A 535 16.50 29.46 2.54
N VAL A 536 15.46 29.00 1.84
CA VAL A 536 14.20 29.76 1.75
C VAL A 536 13.61 30.01 3.15
N LYS A 537 13.55 28.98 4.01
CA LYS A 537 12.99 29.13 5.37
C LYS A 537 13.73 30.14 6.24
N CYS A 538 15.06 30.21 6.12
CA CYS A 538 15.90 31.10 6.92
C CYS A 538 15.90 32.56 6.44
N TYR A 539 15.74 32.79 5.13
CA TYR A 539 15.93 34.12 4.54
C TYR A 539 14.66 34.75 3.98
N ALA A 540 13.60 33.98 3.68
CA ALA A 540 12.33 34.53 3.27
C ALA A 540 11.53 35.02 4.50
N PRO A 541 11.00 36.26 4.49
CA PRO A 541 10.15 36.75 5.57
C PRO A 541 8.93 35.84 5.81
N ALA A 542 8.50 35.70 7.06
CA ALA A 542 7.27 34.99 7.38
C ALA A 542 6.08 35.62 6.63
N GLY A 543 5.14 34.79 6.20
CA GLY A 543 3.98 35.20 5.39
C GLY A 543 4.27 35.38 3.89
N SER A 544 5.52 35.27 3.46
CA SER A 544 5.90 35.34 2.05
C SER A 544 5.20 34.29 1.20
N TYR A 545 4.97 34.63 -0.06
CA TYR A 545 4.45 33.72 -1.08
C TYR A 545 5.61 32.88 -1.64
N ILE A 546 5.42 31.56 -1.69
CA ILE A 546 6.37 30.63 -2.29
C ILE A 546 5.65 29.87 -3.41
N TYR A 547 6.15 29.99 -4.64
CA TYR A 547 5.64 29.29 -5.81
C TYR A 547 6.63 28.18 -6.19
N SER A 548 6.15 26.94 -6.33
CA SER A 548 7.00 25.79 -6.66
C SER A 548 6.21 24.68 -7.36
N ASP A 549 6.83 23.53 -7.61
CA ASP A 549 6.11 22.35 -8.11
C ASP A 549 5.24 21.71 -7.03
N TYR A 550 4.43 20.73 -7.43
CA TYR A 550 3.50 20.02 -6.56
C TYR A 550 4.15 19.45 -5.29
N TYR A 551 5.34 18.87 -5.37
CA TYR A 551 5.97 18.25 -4.21
C TYR A 551 6.61 19.29 -3.29
N ALA A 552 7.38 20.24 -3.85
CA ALA A 552 8.00 21.31 -3.06
C ALA A 552 6.95 22.20 -2.38
N SER A 553 5.82 22.47 -3.02
CA SER A 553 4.76 23.30 -2.41
C SER A 553 4.18 22.65 -1.15
N ARG A 554 4.15 21.31 -1.08
CA ARG A 554 3.72 20.57 0.12
C ARG A 554 4.75 20.62 1.24
N TYR A 555 6.04 20.74 0.91
CA TYR A 555 7.11 20.94 1.89
C TYR A 555 6.98 22.32 2.57
N PHE A 556 6.67 23.35 1.79
CA PHE A 556 6.47 24.73 2.29
C PHE A 556 5.06 25.00 2.82
N TYR A 557 4.16 24.01 2.82
CA TYR A 557 2.80 24.19 3.29
C TYR A 557 2.75 24.20 4.83
N PHE A 558 2.59 25.40 5.39
CA PHE A 558 2.34 25.60 6.83
C PHE A 558 0.98 26.26 7.01
N PRO A 559 -0.01 25.58 7.62
CA PRO A 559 -1.29 26.21 7.91
C PRO A 559 -1.08 27.36 8.91
N ARG A 560 -1.63 28.55 8.61
CA ARG A 560 -1.59 29.70 9.52
C ARG A 560 -2.41 29.38 10.76
N ILE A 561 -1.84 29.56 11.95
CA ILE A 561 -2.59 29.47 13.22
C ILE A 561 -3.49 30.71 13.33
N PRO A 562 -4.82 30.58 13.37
CA PRO A 562 -5.71 31.73 13.55
C PRO A 562 -5.46 32.39 14.91
N GLY A 563 -5.13 33.69 14.90
CA GLY A 563 -4.92 34.48 16.13
C GLY A 563 -3.51 34.43 16.74
N ALA A 564 -2.56 33.69 16.15
CA ALA A 564 -1.16 33.75 16.61
C ALA A 564 -0.48 35.05 16.13
N PRO A 565 0.25 35.78 17.00
CA PRO A 565 1.06 36.92 16.58
C PRO A 565 2.15 36.47 15.60
N GLU A 566 2.45 37.29 14.60
CA GLU A 566 3.39 36.96 13.50
C GLU A 566 4.82 36.64 14.00
N GLU A 567 5.14 37.05 15.23
CA GLU A 567 6.45 36.92 15.87
C GLU A 567 6.67 35.55 16.57
N ASN A 568 5.65 34.71 16.75
CA ASN A 568 5.80 33.40 17.40
C ASN A 568 6.22 32.30 16.41
N ASN A 569 7.46 32.40 15.92
CA ASN A 569 8.43 31.33 15.60
C ASN A 569 7.99 30.04 14.87
N LEU A 570 6.98 30.09 14.02
CA LEU A 570 6.85 29.17 12.89
C LEU A 570 6.69 30.02 11.64
N SER A 571 7.73 30.07 10.81
CA SER A 571 7.72 30.78 9.53
C SER A 571 6.64 30.18 8.63
N PHE A 572 5.43 30.73 8.72
CA PHE A 572 4.32 30.30 7.87
C PHE A 572 4.54 30.87 6.49
N PHE A 573 4.54 30.03 5.46
CA PHE A 573 4.61 30.46 4.07
C PHE A 573 3.27 30.28 3.39
N ARG A 574 2.92 31.22 2.50
CA ARG A 574 1.78 31.03 1.60
C ARG A 574 2.29 30.26 0.39
N SER A 575 2.30 28.94 0.50
CA SER A 575 2.80 28.07 -0.56
C SER A 575 1.77 27.81 -1.65
N TYR A 576 2.18 27.99 -2.89
CA TYR A 576 1.39 27.83 -4.10
C TYR A 576 2.15 27.00 -5.13
N ARG A 577 1.38 26.38 -6.02
CA ARG A 577 1.92 25.72 -7.20
C ARG A 577 2.08 26.73 -8.33
N ILE A 578 3.13 26.59 -9.13
CA ILE A 578 3.29 27.37 -10.37
C ILE A 578 2.16 26.96 -11.32
N ALA A 579 1.39 27.94 -11.80
CA ALA A 579 0.20 27.74 -12.65
C ALA A 579 0.47 28.04 -14.13
N ASP A 580 1.39 28.96 -14.39
CA ASP A 580 1.84 29.38 -15.71
C ASP A 580 3.36 29.58 -15.72
N VAL A 581 4.04 28.78 -16.54
CA VAL A 581 5.49 28.85 -16.78
C VAL A 581 5.86 29.97 -17.76
N ASN A 582 4.89 30.50 -18.50
CA ASN A 582 5.11 31.57 -19.47
C ASN A 582 5.20 32.96 -18.82
N ASN A 583 4.79 33.09 -17.56
CA ASN A 583 4.64 34.39 -16.93
C ASN A 583 5.15 34.45 -15.48
N PHE A 584 6.40 34.06 -15.27
CA PHE A 584 6.99 34.10 -13.92
C PHE A 584 7.03 35.51 -13.30
N ALA A 585 7.03 36.56 -14.11
CA ALA A 585 7.00 37.94 -13.63
C ALA A 585 5.70 38.32 -12.89
N GLN A 586 4.60 37.59 -13.09
CA GLN A 586 3.33 37.84 -12.39
C GLN A 586 3.29 37.32 -10.95
N TYR A 587 4.18 36.40 -10.58
CA TYR A 587 4.21 35.89 -9.22
C TYR A 587 4.82 36.92 -8.27
N SER A 588 4.10 37.26 -7.21
CA SER A 588 4.61 38.16 -6.17
C SER A 588 5.22 37.34 -5.03
N GLY A 589 6.53 37.09 -5.05
CA GLY A 589 7.22 36.33 -4.01
C GLY A 589 8.39 35.50 -4.52
N TYR A 590 8.69 34.41 -3.81
CA TYR A 590 9.78 33.50 -4.13
C TYR A 590 9.30 32.40 -5.06
N ILE A 591 10.11 32.06 -6.06
CA ILE A 591 9.85 30.97 -7.00
C ILE A 591 10.98 29.96 -6.83
N VAL A 592 10.63 28.75 -6.40
CA VAL A 592 11.59 27.65 -6.17
C VAL A 592 11.45 26.63 -7.28
N ILE A 593 12.52 26.45 -8.03
CA ILE A 593 12.60 25.54 -9.18
C ILE A 593 13.58 24.43 -8.87
N ARG A 594 13.12 23.17 -8.85
CA ARG A 594 13.98 21.99 -8.74
C ARG A 594 14.59 21.66 -10.10
N THR A 595 15.55 22.48 -10.54
CA THR A 595 16.15 22.47 -11.89
C THR A 595 16.64 21.08 -12.30
N ARG A 596 17.31 20.34 -11.42
CA ARG A 596 17.78 18.99 -11.76
C ARG A 596 16.63 18.00 -11.98
N GLU A 597 15.59 18.05 -11.17
CA GLU A 597 14.42 17.17 -11.36
C GLU A 597 13.65 17.52 -12.63
N PHE A 598 13.52 18.82 -12.92
CA PHE A 598 12.93 19.28 -14.16
C PHE A 598 13.67 18.71 -15.39
N LEU A 599 15.00 18.82 -15.42
CA LEU A 599 15.82 18.29 -16.51
C LEU A 599 15.82 16.75 -16.58
N ARG A 600 15.64 16.07 -15.44
CA ARG A 600 15.64 14.60 -15.37
C ARG A 600 14.35 13.99 -15.88
N ALA A 601 13.21 14.51 -15.44
CA ALA A 601 11.89 13.94 -15.75
C ALA A 601 10.85 15.02 -16.07
N GLY A 602 10.91 16.16 -15.38
CA GLY A 602 9.90 17.23 -15.47
C GLY A 602 9.31 17.55 -14.10
N LEU A 603 8.36 18.49 -14.07
CA LEU A 603 7.71 18.95 -12.84
C LEU A 603 6.18 18.84 -12.93
N TYR A 604 5.53 18.53 -11.82
CA TYR A 604 4.07 18.59 -11.71
C TYR A 604 3.65 20.01 -11.31
N LEU A 605 2.97 20.70 -12.20
CA LEU A 605 2.53 22.09 -12.08
C LEU A 605 0.99 22.19 -12.04
N SER A 606 0.42 23.36 -11.80
CA SER A 606 -1.02 23.57 -11.59
C SER A 606 -1.77 23.91 -12.90
N GLU A 607 -2.84 23.17 -13.22
CA GLU A 607 -3.79 23.55 -14.28
C GLU A 607 -4.70 24.69 -13.79
N GLY A 608 -4.30 25.93 -14.06
CA GLY A 608 -5.23 27.07 -14.08
C GLY A 608 -5.70 27.63 -12.73
N GLY A 609 -4.88 27.58 -11.67
CA GLY A 609 -5.21 28.32 -10.44
C GLY A 609 -4.17 28.29 -9.32
N ASN A 610 -4.26 29.28 -8.42
CA ASN A 610 -3.45 29.38 -7.19
C ASN A 610 -4.05 28.56 -6.03
N GLY A 611 -4.96 27.62 -6.29
CA GLY A 611 -5.64 26.82 -5.25
C GLY A 611 -4.94 25.49 -4.96
N VAL A 612 -5.13 24.93 -3.76
CA VAL A 612 -4.67 23.58 -3.38
C VAL A 612 -5.43 22.48 -4.14
N GLU A 613 -6.57 22.82 -4.77
CA GLU A 613 -7.48 21.87 -5.45
C GLU A 613 -7.40 21.86 -6.98
N SER A 614 -6.60 22.72 -7.63
CA SER A 614 -6.42 22.65 -9.08
C SER A 614 -5.74 21.35 -9.49
N ALA A 615 -6.13 20.80 -10.65
CA ALA A 615 -5.52 19.61 -11.21
C ALA A 615 -4.02 19.84 -11.48
N ASN A 616 -3.23 18.77 -11.48
CA ASN A 616 -1.82 18.86 -11.86
C ASN A 616 -1.66 18.53 -13.34
N TYR A 617 -0.84 19.28 -14.05
CA TYR A 617 -0.28 18.85 -15.33
C TYR A 617 1.21 18.58 -15.20
N PHE A 618 1.73 17.68 -16.03
CA PHE A 618 3.14 17.33 -16.02
C PHE A 618 3.89 18.13 -17.10
N PHE A 619 4.73 19.06 -16.64
CA PHE A 619 5.61 19.84 -17.50
C PHE A 619 6.93 19.08 -17.71
N ARG A 620 7.01 18.34 -18.82
CA ARG A 620 8.13 17.44 -19.16
C ARG A 620 9.44 18.21 -19.34
N GLY A 621 10.56 17.60 -18.96
CA GLY A 621 11.92 18.12 -19.20
C GLY A 621 12.41 17.95 -20.64
N THR A 622 11.63 18.33 -21.65
CA THR A 622 12.09 18.28 -23.05
C THR A 622 12.98 19.49 -23.38
N PRO A 623 13.86 19.40 -24.40
CA PRO A 623 14.68 20.53 -24.81
C PRO A 623 13.86 21.79 -25.14
N GLU A 624 12.68 21.64 -25.72
CA GLU A 624 11.77 22.75 -26.03
C GLU A 624 11.25 23.43 -24.75
N ASN A 625 10.79 22.63 -23.80
CA ASN A 625 10.28 23.13 -22.51
C ASN A 625 11.40 23.74 -21.66
N GLU A 626 12.62 23.22 -21.76
CA GLU A 626 13.80 23.80 -21.11
C GLU A 626 14.10 25.20 -21.66
N LEU A 627 14.10 25.35 -22.99
CA LEU A 627 14.30 26.65 -23.64
C LEU A 627 13.19 27.65 -23.27
N GLU A 628 11.93 27.20 -23.23
CA GLU A 628 10.79 28.02 -22.81
C GLU A 628 10.94 28.50 -21.36
N MET A 629 11.20 27.56 -20.45
CA MET A 629 11.36 27.85 -19.03
C MET A 629 12.53 28.80 -18.77
N ASN A 630 13.69 28.55 -19.37
CA ASN A 630 14.87 29.42 -19.25
C ASN A 630 14.62 30.82 -19.83
N ARG A 631 13.96 30.94 -20.99
CA ARG A 631 13.60 32.24 -21.58
C ARG A 631 12.75 33.08 -20.65
N ASN A 632 11.84 32.45 -19.91
CA ASN A 632 10.94 33.16 -19.00
C ASN A 632 11.56 33.42 -17.63
N LEU A 633 12.38 32.51 -17.10
CA LEU A 633 13.12 32.72 -15.85
C LEU A 633 14.20 33.81 -15.97
N ASN A 634 14.81 33.98 -17.15
CA ASN A 634 15.77 35.06 -17.41
C ASN A 634 15.17 36.47 -17.34
N LYS A 635 13.84 36.60 -17.28
CA LYS A 635 13.14 37.89 -17.13
C LYS A 635 13.03 38.34 -15.67
N ILE A 636 13.40 37.49 -14.72
CA ILE A 636 13.30 37.75 -13.28
C ILE A 636 14.64 37.52 -12.58
N ASN A 637 14.77 38.02 -11.35
CA ASN A 637 16.04 37.97 -10.63
C ASN A 637 16.24 36.62 -9.96
N LYS A 638 17.29 35.90 -10.34
CA LYS A 638 17.79 34.74 -9.61
C LYS A 638 18.53 35.22 -8.36
N ILE A 639 18.16 34.70 -7.20
CA ILE A 639 18.74 35.09 -5.89
C ILE A 639 19.54 33.96 -5.23
N TYR A 640 19.30 32.72 -5.65
CA TYR A 640 20.05 31.56 -5.21
C TYR A 640 20.13 30.55 -6.34
N SER A 641 21.27 29.87 -6.43
CA SER A 641 21.50 28.81 -7.40
C SER A 641 22.33 27.71 -6.74
N SER A 642 21.93 26.47 -7.01
CA SER A 642 22.67 25.28 -6.62
C SER A 642 22.65 24.28 -7.79
N PRO A 643 23.45 23.20 -7.73
CA PRO A 643 23.43 22.17 -8.76
C PRO A 643 22.09 21.43 -8.92
N VAL A 644 21.13 21.59 -7.99
CA VAL A 644 19.84 20.88 -8.03
C VAL A 644 18.63 21.80 -8.12
N GLU A 645 18.74 23.03 -7.64
CA GLU A 645 17.65 23.98 -7.57
C GLU A 645 18.10 25.43 -7.77
N ASP A 646 17.18 26.24 -8.28
CA ASP A 646 17.30 27.68 -8.44
C ASP A 646 16.14 28.37 -7.73
N ILE A 647 16.41 29.50 -7.08
CA ILE A 647 15.40 30.35 -6.44
C ILE A 647 15.42 31.73 -7.08
N PHE A 648 14.24 32.22 -7.42
CA PHE A 648 14.03 33.52 -8.06
C PHE A 648 13.07 34.38 -7.23
N ILE A 649 13.12 35.68 -7.45
CA ILE A 649 12.13 36.64 -6.95
C ILE A 649 11.30 37.14 -8.15
N GLY A 650 9.99 36.92 -8.09
CA GLY A 650 9.05 37.43 -9.10
C GLY A 650 8.74 38.93 -8.94
N GLY A 651 7.84 39.46 -9.78
CA GLY A 651 7.61 40.91 -9.93
C GLY A 651 7.39 41.66 -8.61
N SER A 652 8.06 42.81 -8.49
CA SER A 652 8.13 43.66 -7.30
C SER A 652 6.77 44.24 -6.88
N ARG A 653 6.08 43.52 -5.99
CA ARG A 653 5.27 44.11 -4.93
C ARG A 653 5.67 43.45 -3.60
N VAL A 654 6.89 43.73 -3.17
CA VAL A 654 7.27 43.61 -1.76
C VAL A 654 6.85 44.93 -1.12
N HIS A 655 5.74 44.94 -0.40
CA HIS A 655 5.39 45.97 0.57
C HIS A 655 5.23 45.31 1.92
#